data_AF-A0A7C2SS97-F1
#
_entry.id   AF-A0A7C2SS97-F1
#
_cell.length_a   1.000
_cell.length_b   1.000
_cell.length_c   1.000
_cell.angle_alpha   90.00
_cell.angle_beta   90.00
_cell.angle_gamma   90.00
#
_symmetry.space_group_name_H-M   'P 1'
#
loop_
_entity.id
_entity.type
_entity.pdbx_description
1 polymer ?
#
loop_
_entity_poly.entity_id
_entity_poly.type
_entity_poly.pdbx_seq_one_letter_code
_entity_poly.pdbx_strand_id
1 'polypeptide(L)'
;MNKVNRKIRIPNGIAIILILMIFSKIVSAQSENFSVYLLSNISDISSIEKFAESTINILIKERNPFAVIINGDLITSYSKKGFAKDSIRLSYVLNELAKFEKGKIVIIPGDRDWDNSGDKGLKRVRQLEELVKSLKIDNVTWAVKDGCPGPAEFQLSENLLLVTMNTQWWNHPYGKGNSINGNCKVSDTDIFKEEFEDILNENTDKNIVIAGHHPIISGGEYGGHLPFYKHIFPLTDLSSGLYIPLPLIGSFYPAFRKNVGNKYDIVNERFNPFRELLSNVISDYNSLIYVSGHEKNHQIIEKDGNYFINSGAPETAEYVADLDETVFSKSEAGLIEIVYHADGKVSSEFHSFNSQNGNINLTLFESACKYPDNNLPVNYSFIPCLNTSAINPASLNTFDKTVKVQAGAEYEAGGLKRFFMGDHYRDSWTAEVEVPYLNLDTTKGGLKVLKKGGGRQTLSLKFIGEDGLRYTFRSVNKDPIKALDYELRNTFVAKVVKDQTSTQHPYGALAADILLNELDIIHAHPKLYVMPDDPKLGNYRPLFANMLGMLEENPTAPEKNEKGFAGADDIVKSNKLFRKLFNDNKNRVDSKNFAVARAFDILVGDWGKHEDNWQWVGFDTGEQRIYKPMPRDRDHVFSRWDGVLPWLADREWAKESGEDFGYEISGLRSLMFQARHLDRFIASDLSKEDWLNAAKFVQEKISDEIIDKAIHNMPAEVYEISGKEIVSKLKARLKDLDKYIIEYYEMLSPEVDIVGSNKKEFFDIKIADDRTINVNMFNVENGNKGQLLLYSRTFYEDETDEIRLFGLEGKDIFDIYGENESSIDIRIFSGSGKDSIINKSAAHIEVYDKGNKT
;
A
#
# COMPACT_ATOMS: atom_id res chain seq x y z
N MET A 1 63.21 1.69 15.57
CA MET A 1 63.54 0.78 16.70
C MET A 1 62.49 -0.31 16.74
N ASN A 2 62.97 -1.57 16.69
CA ASN A 2 62.19 -2.81 16.71
C ASN A 2 61.27 -2.95 17.94
N LYS A 3 60.06 -3.49 17.74
CA LYS A 3 59.39 -4.44 18.66
C LYS A 3 58.19 -5.07 17.93
N VAL A 4 58.41 -6.21 17.27
CA VAL A 4 58.08 -7.58 17.72
C VAL A 4 56.57 -7.90 17.61
N ASN A 5 56.24 -8.54 16.48
CA ASN A 5 55.02 -9.29 16.23
C ASN A 5 54.97 -10.53 17.14
N ARG A 6 53.95 -10.64 18.00
CA ARG A 6 53.52 -11.93 18.59
C ARG A 6 52.17 -12.31 18.02
N LYS A 7 52.19 -13.23 17.04
CA LYS A 7 51.01 -13.99 16.62
C LYS A 7 50.59 -14.92 17.77
N ILE A 8 49.46 -14.64 18.39
CA ILE A 8 48.79 -15.58 19.31
C ILE A 8 48.04 -16.59 18.44
N ARG A 9 48.53 -17.84 18.39
CA ARG A 9 47.78 -18.98 17.83
C ARG A 9 46.71 -19.37 18.85
N ILE A 10 45.45 -19.16 18.52
CA ILE A 10 44.31 -19.76 19.23
C ILE A 10 44.21 -21.22 18.75
N PRO A 11 44.07 -22.21 19.64
CA PRO A 11 43.95 -23.61 19.23
C PRO A 11 42.61 -23.82 18.50
N ASN A 12 42.64 -24.58 17.39
CA ASN A 12 41.47 -24.90 16.56
C ASN A 12 40.29 -25.55 17.32
N GLY A 13 40.45 -25.94 18.59
CA GLY A 13 39.37 -26.47 19.44
C GLY A 13 38.48 -25.41 20.11
N ILE A 14 38.96 -24.17 20.32
CA ILE A 14 38.17 -23.13 21.02
C ILE A 14 37.28 -22.36 20.03
N ALA A 15 37.71 -22.22 18.78
CA ALA A 15 36.88 -21.64 17.72
C ALA A 15 35.67 -22.53 17.40
N ILE A 16 35.82 -23.86 17.48
CA ILE A 16 34.71 -24.81 17.26
C ILE A 16 33.69 -24.77 18.41
N ILE A 17 34.13 -24.53 19.66
CA ILE A 17 33.22 -24.40 20.81
C ILE A 17 32.51 -23.03 20.82
N LEU A 18 33.16 -21.94 20.39
CA LEU A 18 32.48 -20.65 20.21
C LEU A 18 31.51 -20.67 19.00
N ILE A 19 31.86 -21.35 17.91
CA ILE A 19 30.96 -21.52 16.76
C ILE A 19 29.78 -22.44 17.12
N LEU A 20 29.99 -23.49 17.93
CA LEU A 20 28.89 -24.31 18.47
C LEU A 20 28.02 -23.55 19.49
N MET A 21 28.58 -22.62 20.28
CA MET A 21 27.78 -21.77 21.19
C MET A 21 27.03 -20.64 20.47
N ILE A 22 27.50 -20.21 19.29
CA ILE A 22 26.79 -19.25 18.44
C ILE A 22 25.70 -19.97 17.60
N PHE A 23 25.91 -21.24 17.21
CA PHE A 23 24.89 -22.06 16.57
C PHE A 23 23.87 -22.70 17.54
N SER A 24 24.20 -22.87 18.82
CA SER A 24 23.27 -23.39 19.83
C SER A 24 22.35 -22.34 20.44
N LYS A 25 22.36 -21.09 19.94
CA LYS A 25 21.33 -20.08 20.22
C LYS A 25 20.26 -19.99 19.13
N ILE A 26 20.20 -20.94 18.20
CA ILE A 26 18.94 -21.32 17.54
C ILE A 26 18.29 -22.41 18.42
N VAL A 27 18.05 -22.07 19.68
CA VAL A 27 16.96 -22.73 20.40
C VAL A 27 15.72 -22.15 19.73
N SER A 28 14.93 -22.98 19.05
CA SER A 28 13.57 -22.59 18.65
C SER A 28 12.92 -21.92 19.85
N ALA A 29 12.77 -20.59 19.80
CA ALA A 29 11.85 -19.91 20.68
C ALA A 29 10.49 -20.51 20.30
N GLN A 30 10.01 -21.43 21.12
CA GLN A 30 8.65 -21.93 21.01
C GLN A 30 7.79 -20.68 21.16
N SER A 31 7.05 -20.29 20.11
CA SER A 31 6.33 -19.01 20.15
C SER A 31 5.37 -19.06 21.33
N GLU A 32 5.52 -18.17 22.31
CA GLU A 32 4.60 -18.09 23.44
C GLU A 32 3.26 -17.51 22.98
N ASN A 33 2.17 -17.79 23.71
CA ASN A 33 0.90 -17.13 23.47
C ASN A 33 1.06 -15.61 23.64
N PHE A 34 0.26 -14.82 22.90
CA PHE A 34 0.25 -13.36 23.04
C PHE A 34 -1.18 -12.85 23.16
N SER A 35 -1.45 -12.09 24.21
CA SER A 35 -2.79 -11.55 24.49
C SER A 35 -2.89 -10.07 24.11
N VAL A 36 -4.02 -9.67 23.54
CA VAL A 36 -4.34 -8.28 23.20
C VAL A 36 -5.64 -7.90 23.90
N TYR A 37 -5.55 -7.03 24.91
CA TYR A 37 -6.69 -6.51 25.65
C TYR A 37 -7.19 -5.21 25.02
N LEU A 38 -8.49 -5.12 24.78
CA LEU A 38 -9.14 -3.97 24.13
C LEU A 38 -9.88 -3.11 25.15
N LEU A 39 -9.43 -1.88 25.31
CA LEU A 39 -10.00 -0.91 26.24
C LEU A 39 -10.34 0.38 25.48
N SER A 40 -11.46 1.03 25.78
CA SER A 40 -11.80 2.35 25.25
C SER A 40 -12.67 3.10 26.24
N ASN A 41 -13.09 4.33 25.91
CA ASN A 41 -14.02 5.12 26.72
C ASN A 41 -13.53 5.28 28.17
N ILE A 42 -12.21 5.47 28.36
CA ILE A 42 -11.58 5.64 29.68
C ILE A 42 -12.24 6.77 30.48
N SER A 43 -12.68 7.80 29.76
CA SER A 43 -13.36 8.94 30.33
C SER A 43 -14.73 8.63 30.94
N ASP A 44 -15.33 7.48 30.62
CA ASP A 44 -16.59 7.00 31.20
C ASP A 44 -16.39 6.20 32.50
N ILE A 45 -15.15 5.80 32.83
CA ILE A 45 -14.84 5.11 34.09
C ILE A 45 -14.95 6.09 35.26
N SER A 46 -15.91 5.85 36.15
CA SER A 46 -16.30 6.77 37.22
C SER A 46 -15.28 6.90 38.36
N SER A 47 -14.50 5.85 38.64
CA SER A 47 -13.46 5.86 39.67
C SER A 47 -12.27 4.96 39.36
N ILE A 48 -11.16 5.23 40.06
CA ILE A 48 -9.91 4.47 39.97
C ILE A 48 -10.08 3.04 40.50
N GLU A 49 -10.83 2.88 41.57
CA GLU A 49 -11.09 1.58 42.20
C GLU A 49 -11.82 0.63 41.24
N LYS A 50 -12.81 1.14 40.51
CA LYS A 50 -13.52 0.35 39.49
C LYS A 50 -12.60 -0.13 38.39
N PHE A 51 -11.68 0.72 37.91
CA PHE A 51 -10.68 0.33 36.92
C PHE A 51 -9.74 -0.78 37.46
N ALA A 52 -9.29 -0.65 38.70
CA ALA A 52 -8.43 -1.65 39.33
C ALA A 52 -9.15 -2.99 39.48
N GLU A 53 -10.40 -2.98 39.96
CA GLU A 53 -11.21 -4.18 40.14
C GLU A 53 -11.51 -4.89 38.82
N SER A 54 -11.78 -4.13 37.76
CA SER A 54 -12.22 -4.65 36.47
C SER A 54 -11.07 -5.09 35.56
N THR A 55 -10.03 -4.28 35.44
CA THR A 55 -8.98 -4.48 34.40
C THR A 55 -7.68 -4.98 35.01
N ILE A 56 -7.20 -4.36 36.10
CA ILE A 56 -5.92 -4.73 36.70
C ILE A 56 -5.94 -6.16 37.26
N ASN A 57 -7.07 -6.60 37.84
CA ASN A 57 -7.24 -7.97 38.32
C ASN A 57 -7.16 -9.03 37.20
N ILE A 58 -7.53 -8.69 35.97
CA ILE A 58 -7.36 -9.58 34.80
C ILE A 58 -5.87 -9.66 34.46
N LEU A 59 -5.22 -8.50 34.31
CA LEU A 59 -3.80 -8.42 33.92
C LEU A 59 -2.84 -9.03 34.95
N ILE A 60 -3.16 -9.02 36.25
CA ILE A 60 -2.36 -9.70 37.31
C ILE A 60 -2.25 -11.21 37.06
N LYS A 61 -3.26 -11.80 36.42
CA LYS A 61 -3.29 -13.23 36.10
C LYS A 61 -2.53 -13.55 34.81
N GLU A 62 -2.27 -12.57 33.95
CA GLU A 62 -1.52 -12.75 32.72
C GLU A 62 -0.04 -13.04 33.01
N ARG A 63 0.48 -14.08 32.37
CA ARG A 63 1.86 -14.55 32.52
C ARG A 63 2.66 -14.38 31.24
N ASN A 64 1.97 -14.34 30.10
CA ASN A 64 2.53 -14.19 28.77
C ASN A 64 2.78 -12.71 28.46
N PRO A 65 3.57 -12.40 27.41
CA PRO A 65 3.60 -11.06 26.83
C PRO A 65 2.21 -10.65 26.34
N PHE A 66 1.87 -9.38 26.50
CA PHE A 66 0.57 -8.87 26.09
C PHE A 66 0.63 -7.42 25.61
N ALA A 67 -0.44 -6.98 24.97
CA ALA A 67 -0.68 -5.58 24.66
C ALA A 67 -2.03 -5.11 25.21
N VAL A 68 -2.10 -3.84 25.60
CA VAL A 68 -3.35 -3.13 25.88
C VAL A 68 -3.51 -2.05 24.83
N ILE A 69 -4.55 -2.19 24.00
CA ILE A 69 -4.91 -1.17 23.01
C ILE A 69 -5.98 -0.29 23.64
N ILE A 70 -5.63 0.97 23.90
CA ILE A 70 -6.55 2.00 24.41
C ILE A 70 -7.10 2.79 23.22
N ASN A 71 -8.32 2.47 22.83
CA ASN A 71 -8.93 2.93 21.58
C ASN A 71 -9.88 4.11 21.80
N GLY A 72 -9.32 5.23 22.25
CA GLY A 72 -9.96 6.55 22.28
C GLY A 72 -10.84 6.87 23.48
N ASP A 73 -11.35 8.10 23.46
CA ASP A 73 -12.21 8.71 24.47
C ASP A 73 -11.57 8.76 25.86
N LEU A 74 -10.35 9.29 25.88
CA LEU A 74 -9.52 9.44 27.07
C LEU A 74 -10.05 10.52 28.01
N ILE A 75 -10.72 11.56 27.45
CA ILE A 75 -11.18 12.73 28.18
C ILE A 75 -12.58 13.20 27.73
N THR A 76 -13.36 13.79 28.65
CA THR A 76 -14.75 14.22 28.40
C THR A 76 -14.92 15.73 28.17
N SER A 77 -14.07 16.59 28.75
CA SER A 77 -14.40 18.02 28.90
C SER A 77 -13.40 18.98 28.25
N TYR A 78 -13.95 20.03 27.61
CA TYR A 78 -13.18 21.19 27.09
C TYR A 78 -12.86 22.24 28.14
N SER A 79 -13.54 22.19 29.29
CA SER A 79 -13.25 23.12 30.36
C SER A 79 -11.86 22.85 30.93
N LYS A 80 -11.11 23.90 31.30
CA LYS A 80 -9.79 23.74 31.93
C LYS A 80 -9.84 22.82 33.16
N LYS A 81 -10.91 22.95 33.97
CA LYS A 81 -11.11 22.13 35.17
C LYS A 81 -11.41 20.67 34.84
N GLY A 82 -12.26 20.42 33.84
CA GLY A 82 -12.59 19.06 33.40
C GLY A 82 -11.41 18.36 32.75
N PHE A 83 -10.66 19.05 31.87
CA PHE A 83 -9.42 18.51 31.29
C PHE A 83 -8.43 18.13 32.40
N ALA A 84 -8.18 19.00 33.38
CA ALA A 84 -7.27 18.68 34.49
C ALA A 84 -7.70 17.44 35.28
N LYS A 85 -9.02 17.29 35.57
CA LYS A 85 -9.56 16.10 36.23
C LYS A 85 -9.33 14.83 35.41
N ASP A 86 -9.62 14.89 34.12
CA ASP A 86 -9.50 13.74 33.22
C ASP A 86 -8.02 13.37 32.99
N SER A 87 -7.13 14.36 32.90
CA SER A 87 -5.68 14.14 32.80
C SER A 87 -5.11 13.41 34.01
N ILE A 88 -5.60 13.69 35.23
CA ILE A 88 -5.18 12.97 36.45
C ILE A 88 -5.61 11.50 36.37
N ARG A 89 -6.86 11.25 35.96
CA ARG A 89 -7.40 9.90 35.81
C ARG A 89 -6.62 9.10 34.76
N LEU A 90 -6.40 9.69 33.59
CA LEU A 90 -5.61 9.09 32.52
C LEU A 90 -4.19 8.77 33.00
N SER A 91 -3.54 9.72 33.67
CA SER A 91 -2.18 9.51 34.21
C SER A 91 -2.15 8.34 35.20
N TYR A 92 -3.17 8.21 36.06
CA TYR A 92 -3.27 7.07 36.98
C TYR A 92 -3.42 5.74 36.23
N VAL A 93 -4.38 5.67 35.30
CA VAL A 93 -4.64 4.46 34.49
C VAL A 93 -3.36 4.00 33.78
N LEU A 94 -2.65 4.93 33.13
CA LEU A 94 -1.41 4.63 32.43
C LEU A 94 -0.31 4.16 33.38
N ASN A 95 -0.16 4.77 34.56
CA ASN A 95 0.83 4.35 35.55
C ASN A 95 0.52 2.95 36.12
N GLU A 96 -0.74 2.60 36.34
CA GLU A 96 -1.10 1.25 36.81
C GLU A 96 -0.83 0.19 35.76
N LEU A 97 -1.21 0.45 34.49
CA LEU A 97 -0.90 -0.45 33.38
C LEU A 97 0.60 -0.58 33.15
N ALA A 98 1.36 0.50 33.35
CA ALA A 98 2.81 0.52 33.15
C ALA A 98 3.58 -0.40 34.12
N LYS A 99 2.99 -0.75 35.27
CA LYS A 99 3.61 -1.67 36.24
C LYS A 99 3.84 -3.08 35.69
N PHE A 100 3.15 -3.43 34.61
CA PHE A 100 3.31 -4.72 33.93
C PHE A 100 4.40 -4.60 32.86
N GLU A 101 5.65 -4.89 33.22
CA GLU A 101 6.82 -4.72 32.33
C GLU A 101 6.74 -5.53 31.02
N LYS A 102 5.98 -6.64 31.01
CA LYS A 102 5.73 -7.47 29.82
C LYS A 102 4.60 -6.93 28.92
N GLY A 103 3.86 -5.92 29.39
CA GLY A 103 2.73 -5.33 28.69
C GLY A 103 3.14 -4.13 27.84
N LYS A 104 2.72 -4.10 26.58
CA LYS A 104 2.84 -2.92 25.69
C LYS A 104 1.52 -2.16 25.66
N ILE A 105 1.54 -0.86 25.92
CA ILE A 105 0.32 -0.02 25.93
C ILE A 105 0.34 0.88 24.71
N VAL A 106 -0.68 0.80 23.87
CA VAL A 106 -0.80 1.60 22.65
C VAL A 106 -2.07 2.42 22.70
N ILE A 107 -1.93 3.75 22.55
CA ILE A 107 -3.04 4.71 22.69
C ILE A 107 -3.40 5.29 21.31
N ILE A 108 -4.68 5.24 20.99
CA ILE A 108 -5.27 5.80 19.77
C ILE A 108 -6.32 6.83 20.20
N PRO A 109 -6.34 8.05 19.65
CA PRO A 109 -7.32 9.07 20.03
C PRO A 109 -8.72 8.78 19.47
N GLY A 110 -9.75 9.14 20.24
CA GLY A 110 -11.16 9.08 19.86
C GLY A 110 -11.76 10.43 19.49
N ASP A 111 -13.07 10.48 19.25
CA ASP A 111 -13.77 11.71 18.84
C ASP A 111 -13.79 12.77 19.95
N ARG A 112 -13.94 12.38 21.23
CA ARG A 112 -13.89 13.33 22.36
C ARG A 112 -12.51 13.96 22.54
N ASP A 113 -11.45 13.20 22.22
CA ASP A 113 -10.06 13.66 22.25
C ASP A 113 -9.80 14.72 21.16
N TRP A 114 -10.55 14.65 20.06
CA TRP A 114 -10.55 15.56 18.91
C TRP A 114 -11.60 16.67 18.98
N ASP A 115 -11.92 17.12 20.18
CA ASP A 115 -12.90 18.19 20.37
C ASP A 115 -14.32 17.85 19.91
N ASN A 116 -14.72 16.57 19.86
CA ASN A 116 -16.00 16.13 19.29
C ASN A 116 -16.20 16.72 17.88
N SER A 117 -15.09 16.74 17.12
CA SER A 117 -14.96 17.40 15.83
C SER A 117 -15.04 18.94 15.86
N GLY A 118 -14.66 19.60 16.96
CA GLY A 118 -14.62 21.05 17.13
C GLY A 118 -13.35 21.72 16.60
N ASP A 119 -13.33 23.05 16.50
CA ASP A 119 -12.25 23.83 15.88
C ASP A 119 -10.88 23.68 16.57
N LYS A 120 -10.86 23.19 17.82
CA LYS A 120 -9.63 22.96 18.60
C LYS A 120 -9.18 21.50 18.60
N GLY A 121 -9.77 20.62 17.78
CA GLY A 121 -9.48 19.19 17.76
C GLY A 121 -8.00 18.85 17.63
N LEU A 122 -7.33 19.37 16.58
CA LEU A 122 -5.90 19.14 16.36
C LEU A 122 -5.03 19.63 17.54
N LYS A 123 -5.36 20.80 18.09
CA LYS A 123 -4.64 21.34 19.25
C LYS A 123 -4.80 20.44 20.47
N ARG A 124 -6.01 19.91 20.69
CA ARG A 124 -6.32 19.06 21.84
C ARG A 124 -5.65 17.71 21.75
N VAL A 125 -5.65 17.08 20.57
CA VAL A 125 -4.98 15.79 20.38
C VAL A 125 -3.48 15.92 20.64
N ARG A 126 -2.86 17.00 20.17
CA ARG A 126 -1.44 17.29 20.43
C ARG A 126 -1.17 17.55 21.91
N GLN A 127 -2.07 18.22 22.61
CA GLN A 127 -1.94 18.43 24.07
C GLN A 127 -2.02 17.11 24.84
N LEU A 128 -2.86 16.18 24.42
CA LEU A 128 -2.94 14.83 24.99
C LEU A 128 -1.68 14.01 24.70
N GLU A 129 -1.18 14.07 23.47
CA GLU A 129 0.06 13.41 23.09
C GLU A 129 1.24 13.92 23.95
N GLU A 130 1.37 15.24 24.11
CA GLU A 130 2.41 15.84 24.96
C GLU A 130 2.23 15.50 26.44
N LEU A 131 0.98 15.41 26.93
CA LEU A 131 0.72 14.92 28.29
C LEU A 131 1.24 13.49 28.47
N VAL A 132 0.90 12.57 27.57
CA VAL A 132 1.35 11.17 27.63
C VAL A 132 2.87 11.09 27.57
N LYS A 133 3.52 11.82 26.65
CA LYS A 133 4.98 11.89 26.57
C LYS A 133 5.61 12.43 27.86
N SER A 134 4.98 13.42 28.50
CA SER A 134 5.51 14.02 29.73
C SER A 134 5.55 13.06 30.92
N LEU A 135 4.75 11.99 30.90
CA LEU A 135 4.76 10.94 31.94
C LEU A 135 6.04 10.08 31.88
N LYS A 136 6.76 10.06 30.75
CA LYS A 136 8.01 9.30 30.56
C LYS A 136 7.90 7.82 30.94
N ILE A 137 6.85 7.17 30.45
CA ILE A 137 6.59 5.74 30.67
C ILE A 137 7.08 4.95 29.45
N ASP A 138 8.05 4.06 29.65
CA ASP A 138 8.78 3.40 28.55
C ASP A 138 7.92 2.43 27.73
N ASN A 139 6.92 1.77 28.34
CA ASN A 139 6.04 0.81 27.66
C ASN A 139 4.70 1.40 27.18
N VAL A 140 4.54 2.74 27.22
CA VAL A 140 3.36 3.45 26.69
C VAL A 140 3.73 4.16 25.40
N THR A 141 2.94 3.92 24.35
CA THR A 141 3.17 4.51 23.03
C THR A 141 1.91 5.20 22.52
N TRP A 142 2.06 6.43 22.06
CA TRP A 142 1.04 7.14 21.30
C TRP A 142 1.13 6.75 19.82
N ALA A 143 0.05 6.20 19.26
CA ALA A 143 0.11 5.42 18.03
C ALA A 143 0.35 6.27 16.77
N VAL A 144 -0.33 7.41 16.62
CA VAL A 144 -0.17 8.31 15.46
C VAL A 144 0.19 9.71 15.91
N LYS A 145 1.44 10.11 15.64
CA LYS A 145 2.04 11.36 16.11
C LYS A 145 1.46 12.59 15.43
N ASP A 146 1.56 13.73 16.12
CA ASP A 146 1.27 15.08 15.63
C ASP A 146 -0.16 15.31 15.12
N GLY A 147 -1.06 14.38 15.45
CA GLY A 147 -2.44 14.35 14.96
C GLY A 147 -2.57 13.90 13.51
N CYS A 148 -1.60 13.17 12.96
CA CYS A 148 -1.68 12.62 11.60
C CYS A 148 -2.76 11.52 11.47
N PRO A 149 -3.14 11.13 10.23
CA PRO A 149 -4.15 10.09 10.01
C PRO A 149 -3.65 8.64 10.21
N GLY A 150 -2.35 8.37 10.05
CA GLY A 150 -1.82 7.01 9.92
C GLY A 150 -1.79 6.55 8.45
N PRO A 151 -1.59 5.25 8.14
CA PRO A 151 -1.41 4.15 9.09
C PRO A 151 -0.03 4.18 9.79
N ALA A 152 0.07 3.56 10.97
CA ALA A 152 1.32 3.39 11.71
C ALA A 152 1.48 1.97 12.25
N GLU A 153 2.67 1.40 12.05
CA GLU A 153 3.02 0.01 12.38
C GLU A 153 3.66 -0.12 13.76
N PHE A 154 3.22 -1.11 14.53
CA PHE A 154 3.73 -1.45 15.86
C PHE A 154 3.93 -2.96 15.99
N GLN A 155 5.18 -3.41 16.03
CA GLN A 155 5.49 -4.83 16.23
C GLN A 155 5.20 -5.24 17.69
N LEU A 156 4.14 -6.02 17.89
CA LEU A 156 3.72 -6.49 19.23
C LEU A 156 4.53 -7.72 19.68
N SER A 157 4.69 -8.70 18.81
CA SER A 157 5.57 -9.87 18.97
C SER A 157 6.25 -10.21 17.64
N GLU A 158 7.06 -11.26 17.52
CA GLU A 158 7.67 -11.64 16.23
C GLU A 158 6.63 -11.89 15.11
N ASN A 159 5.50 -12.49 15.46
CA ASN A 159 4.45 -12.93 14.54
C ASN A 159 3.13 -12.14 14.65
N LEU A 160 3.15 -10.98 15.32
CA LEU A 160 1.98 -10.13 15.52
C LEU A 160 2.33 -8.66 15.29
N LEU A 161 1.68 -8.06 14.30
CA LEU A 161 1.75 -6.64 13.95
C LEU A 161 0.46 -5.94 14.33
N LEU A 162 0.58 -4.76 14.94
CA LEU A 162 -0.52 -3.83 15.14
C LEU A 162 -0.39 -2.68 14.12
N VAL A 163 -1.44 -2.45 13.35
CA VAL A 163 -1.56 -1.31 12.42
C VAL A 163 -2.59 -0.36 12.98
N THR A 164 -2.17 0.85 13.34
CA THR A 164 -3.05 1.84 13.95
C THR A 164 -3.37 2.98 13.01
N MET A 165 -4.54 3.58 13.19
CA MET A 165 -4.96 4.76 12.43
C MET A 165 -5.85 5.66 13.28
N ASN A 166 -5.77 6.95 12.99
CA ASN A 166 -6.60 7.95 13.63
C ASN A 166 -7.89 8.16 12.80
N THR A 167 -8.86 7.28 13.01
CA THR A 167 -10.14 7.29 12.26
C THR A 167 -10.88 8.62 12.39
N GLN A 168 -10.75 9.28 13.54
CA GLN A 168 -11.36 10.58 13.79
C GLN A 168 -10.77 11.71 12.93
N TRP A 169 -9.52 11.57 12.47
CA TRP A 169 -8.93 12.51 11.51
C TRP A 169 -9.83 12.63 10.27
N TRP A 170 -10.30 11.52 9.72
CA TRP A 170 -11.15 11.49 8.53
C TRP A 170 -12.52 12.14 8.75
N ASN A 171 -13.08 12.01 9.95
CA ASN A 171 -14.37 12.62 10.33
C ASN A 171 -14.27 14.10 10.76
N HIS A 172 -13.07 14.62 11.03
CA HIS A 172 -12.90 16.02 11.48
C HIS A 172 -13.21 17.03 10.34
N PRO A 173 -13.80 18.21 10.57
CA PRO A 173 -14.08 19.16 9.48
C PRO A 173 -13.09 20.34 9.39
N TYR A 174 -12.30 20.59 10.43
CA TYR A 174 -11.37 21.72 10.50
C TYR A 174 -9.94 21.33 10.08
N GLY A 175 -8.98 22.26 10.14
CA GLY A 175 -7.60 22.02 9.75
C GLY A 175 -6.93 20.91 10.59
N LYS A 176 -6.39 19.88 9.91
CA LYS A 176 -5.92 18.63 10.53
C LYS A 176 -4.41 18.37 10.42
N GLY A 177 -3.66 19.37 9.95
CA GLY A 177 -2.27 19.21 9.51
C GLY A 177 -2.22 18.61 8.09
N ASN A 178 -1.59 19.31 7.15
CA ASN A 178 -1.55 18.91 5.73
C ASN A 178 -0.16 18.38 5.34
N SER A 179 -0.10 17.40 4.43
CA SER A 179 1.14 16.80 3.88
C SER A 179 1.99 17.77 3.06
N ILE A 180 1.36 18.79 2.46
CA ILE A 180 2.06 19.83 1.66
C ILE A 180 3.10 20.57 2.52
N ASN A 181 2.95 20.55 3.85
CA ASN A 181 3.90 21.10 4.82
C ASN A 181 4.73 20.01 5.53
N GLY A 182 4.91 18.83 4.93
CA GLY A 182 5.87 17.79 5.35
C GLY A 182 5.59 17.05 6.67
N ASN A 183 4.62 17.47 7.48
CA ASN A 183 4.43 16.93 8.83
C ASN A 183 3.77 15.54 8.89
N CYS A 184 2.92 15.20 7.91
CA CYS A 184 2.25 13.90 7.84
C CYS A 184 2.59 13.21 6.53
N LYS A 185 2.90 11.90 6.60
CA LYS A 185 3.19 11.05 5.43
C LYS A 185 2.02 10.91 4.45
N VAL A 186 0.80 11.09 4.96
CA VAL A 186 -0.47 10.84 4.28
C VAL A 186 -1.34 12.10 4.40
N SER A 187 -1.92 12.54 3.28
CA SER A 187 -2.83 13.72 3.20
C SER A 187 -4.24 13.41 2.76
N ASP A 188 -4.43 12.32 2.04
CA ASP A 188 -5.63 12.02 1.30
C ASP A 188 -5.86 10.50 1.29
N THR A 189 -7.03 10.11 0.82
CA THR A 189 -7.50 8.72 0.83
C THR A 189 -6.65 7.82 -0.06
N ASP A 190 -6.09 8.32 -1.16
CA ASP A 190 -5.38 7.51 -2.14
C ASP A 190 -3.99 7.14 -1.60
N ILE A 191 -3.24 8.13 -1.08
CA ILE A 191 -1.96 7.88 -0.40
C ILE A 191 -2.17 7.02 0.84
N PHE A 192 -3.27 7.22 1.59
CA PHE A 192 -3.59 6.35 2.73
C PHE A 192 -3.77 4.91 2.30
N LYS A 193 -4.59 4.70 1.26
CA LYS A 193 -4.90 3.37 0.73
C LYS A 193 -3.64 2.65 0.28
N GLU A 194 -2.77 3.33 -0.47
CA GLU A 194 -1.51 2.77 -0.96
C GLU A 194 -0.61 2.33 0.22
N GLU A 195 -0.37 3.22 1.20
CA GLU A 195 0.44 2.89 2.38
C GLU A 195 -0.18 1.77 3.22
N PHE A 196 -1.50 1.74 3.34
CA PHE A 196 -2.22 0.71 4.09
C PHE A 196 -2.14 -0.65 3.38
N GLU A 197 -2.41 -0.71 2.09
CA GLU A 197 -2.24 -1.92 1.27
C GLU A 197 -0.79 -2.40 1.28
N ASP A 198 0.19 -1.49 1.23
CA ASP A 198 1.62 -1.81 1.32
C ASP A 198 1.97 -2.50 2.64
N ILE A 199 1.52 -1.96 3.78
CA ILE A 199 1.75 -2.56 5.10
C ILE A 199 1.16 -3.98 5.15
N LEU A 200 -0.07 -4.19 4.65
CA LEU A 200 -0.70 -5.50 4.64
C LEU A 200 0.06 -6.49 3.74
N ASN A 201 0.44 -6.06 2.53
CA ASN A 201 1.19 -6.89 1.56
C ASN A 201 2.63 -7.20 1.98
N GLU A 202 3.24 -6.33 2.77
CA GLU A 202 4.58 -6.50 3.32
C GLU A 202 4.59 -7.34 4.59
N ASN A 203 3.44 -7.65 5.19
CA ASN A 203 3.34 -8.39 6.47
C ASN A 203 2.37 -9.58 6.44
N THR A 204 2.15 -10.18 5.27
CA THR A 204 1.37 -11.43 5.07
C THR A 204 1.89 -12.65 5.84
N ASP A 205 3.07 -12.52 6.45
CA ASP A 205 3.76 -13.49 7.30
C ASP A 205 3.47 -13.36 8.79
N LYS A 206 2.63 -12.39 9.17
CA LYS A 206 2.32 -12.08 10.56
C LYS A 206 0.81 -12.00 10.74
N ASN A 207 0.33 -12.31 11.93
CA ASN A 207 -1.00 -11.87 12.33
C ASN A 207 -1.05 -10.33 12.33
N ILE A 208 -2.13 -9.76 11.80
CA ILE A 208 -2.31 -8.31 11.76
C ILE A 208 -3.58 -7.94 12.51
N VAL A 209 -3.42 -7.11 13.54
CA VAL A 209 -4.52 -6.39 14.20
C VAL A 209 -4.53 -4.96 13.68
N ILE A 210 -5.66 -4.53 13.15
CA ILE A 210 -5.87 -3.15 12.71
C ILE A 210 -6.68 -2.44 13.78
N ALA A 211 -6.25 -1.28 14.25
CA ALA A 211 -6.92 -0.55 15.32
C ALA A 211 -7.24 0.89 14.93
N GLY A 212 -8.50 1.26 15.12
CA GLY A 212 -8.99 2.62 14.97
C GLY A 212 -10.22 2.84 15.86
N HIS A 213 -10.47 4.08 16.29
CA HIS A 213 -11.51 4.34 17.29
C HIS A 213 -12.93 3.95 16.83
N HIS A 214 -13.35 4.44 15.66
CA HIS A 214 -14.66 4.17 15.06
C HIS A 214 -14.75 2.75 14.46
N PRO A 215 -15.83 1.98 14.72
CA PRO A 215 -16.11 0.76 13.97
C PRO A 215 -16.41 1.07 12.50
N ILE A 216 -16.10 0.11 11.61
CA ILE A 216 -16.52 0.21 10.20
C ILE A 216 -17.80 -0.58 9.90
N ILE A 217 -18.16 -1.52 10.77
CA ILE A 217 -19.42 -2.27 10.82
C ILE A 217 -19.86 -2.29 12.28
N SER A 218 -21.13 -2.02 12.56
CA SER A 218 -21.65 -2.03 13.93
C SER A 218 -23.14 -2.32 13.98
N GLY A 219 -23.54 -3.20 14.91
CA GLY A 219 -24.94 -3.39 15.33
C GLY A 219 -25.37 -2.46 16.48
N GLY A 220 -24.54 -1.49 16.86
CA GLY A 220 -24.80 -0.54 17.93
C GLY A 220 -25.56 0.72 17.48
N GLU A 221 -25.75 1.63 18.42
CA GLU A 221 -26.54 2.84 18.19
C GLU A 221 -25.88 3.79 17.18
N TYR A 222 -24.56 3.93 17.21
CA TYR A 222 -23.81 4.74 16.23
C TYR A 222 -23.75 4.09 14.84
N GLY A 223 -24.05 2.79 14.75
CA GLY A 223 -24.39 2.08 13.51
C GLY A 223 -25.82 2.30 13.01
N GLY A 224 -26.64 3.04 13.75
CA GLY A 224 -28.05 3.29 13.43
C GLY A 224 -29.01 2.18 13.87
N HIS A 225 -28.55 1.24 14.71
CA HIS A 225 -29.36 0.17 15.26
C HIS A 225 -29.85 0.55 16.66
N LEU A 226 -31.13 0.90 16.78
CA LEU A 226 -31.72 1.40 18.02
C LEU A 226 -32.67 0.38 18.66
N PRO A 227 -32.81 0.37 20.00
CA PRO A 227 -33.78 -0.49 20.67
C PRO A 227 -35.21 -0.10 20.32
N PHE A 228 -36.13 -1.07 20.35
CA PHE A 228 -37.52 -0.90 19.90
C PHE A 228 -38.22 0.33 20.51
N TYR A 229 -37.97 0.67 21.78
CA TYR A 229 -38.61 1.82 22.40
C TYR A 229 -38.23 3.16 21.73
N LYS A 230 -37.04 3.29 21.12
CA LYS A 230 -36.63 4.51 20.40
C LYS A 230 -37.36 4.66 19.05
N HIS A 231 -37.93 3.59 18.50
CA HIS A 231 -38.84 3.68 17.35
C HIS A 231 -40.17 4.35 17.69
N ILE A 232 -40.53 4.34 18.98
CA ILE A 232 -41.75 4.94 19.51
C ILE A 232 -41.43 6.29 20.16
N PHE A 233 -40.30 6.40 20.87
CA PHE A 233 -39.91 7.57 21.66
C PHE A 233 -38.54 8.12 21.21
N PRO A 234 -38.39 8.63 19.97
CA PRO A 234 -37.08 9.03 19.44
C PRO A 234 -36.45 10.23 20.16
N LEU A 235 -37.24 11.02 20.88
CA LEU A 235 -36.76 12.23 21.57
C LEU A 235 -36.03 11.95 22.89
N THR A 236 -35.97 10.69 23.35
CA THR A 236 -35.19 10.31 24.53
C THR A 236 -33.69 10.53 24.36
N ASP A 237 -33.20 10.61 23.11
CA ASP A 237 -31.79 10.87 22.80
C ASP A 237 -31.42 12.36 22.98
N LEU A 238 -32.41 13.27 22.92
CA LEU A 238 -32.20 14.69 23.20
C LEU A 238 -32.23 15.01 24.70
N SER A 239 -33.07 14.27 25.45
CA SER A 239 -33.17 14.38 26.91
C SER A 239 -33.85 13.15 27.49
N SER A 240 -33.26 12.60 28.55
CA SER A 240 -33.72 11.37 29.21
C SER A 240 -35.13 11.44 29.82
N GLY A 241 -35.76 12.63 29.86
CA GLY A 241 -37.13 12.84 30.32
C GLY A 241 -38.20 12.92 29.24
N LEU A 242 -37.84 12.82 27.95
CA LEU A 242 -38.74 13.16 26.82
C LEU A 242 -39.40 11.93 26.16
N TYR A 243 -40.22 11.20 26.92
CA TYR A 243 -40.99 10.04 26.45
C TYR A 243 -42.25 10.45 25.67
N ILE A 244 -42.08 11.12 24.53
CA ILE A 244 -43.19 11.51 23.65
C ILE A 244 -43.34 10.47 22.53
N PRO A 245 -44.48 9.75 22.45
CA PRO A 245 -44.69 8.73 21.42
C PRO A 245 -44.89 9.40 20.05
N LEU A 246 -43.95 9.16 19.13
CA LEU A 246 -43.97 9.64 17.75
C LEU A 246 -43.81 8.46 16.78
N PRO A 247 -44.81 7.55 16.67
CA PRO A 247 -44.77 6.48 15.68
C PRO A 247 -44.64 7.05 14.26
N LEU A 248 -44.05 6.29 13.32
CA LEU A 248 -43.62 6.72 11.97
C LEU A 248 -42.40 7.66 11.96
N ILE A 249 -42.44 8.81 12.65
CA ILE A 249 -41.27 9.72 12.77
C ILE A 249 -40.15 9.03 13.55
N GLY A 250 -40.49 8.29 14.61
CA GLY A 250 -39.56 7.50 15.38
C GLY A 250 -38.96 6.33 14.62
N SER A 251 -39.56 5.87 13.50
CA SER A 251 -38.94 4.89 12.60
C SER A 251 -38.06 5.57 11.52
N PHE A 252 -38.36 6.81 11.15
CA PHE A 252 -37.48 7.63 10.31
C PHE A 252 -36.16 7.94 11.01
N TYR A 253 -36.15 8.13 12.34
CA TYR A 253 -34.94 8.47 13.09
C TYR A 253 -33.83 7.39 13.05
N PRO A 254 -34.08 6.09 13.37
CA PRO A 254 -33.12 5.02 13.15
C PRO A 254 -32.72 4.88 11.68
N ALA A 255 -33.67 5.03 10.74
CA ALA A 255 -33.36 5.00 9.31
C ALA A 255 -32.42 6.14 8.89
N PHE A 256 -32.62 7.35 9.42
CA PHE A 256 -31.72 8.47 9.21
C PHE A 256 -30.34 8.16 9.77
N ARG A 257 -30.22 7.68 11.02
CA ARG A 257 -28.93 7.31 11.62
C ARG A 257 -28.19 6.23 10.84
N LYS A 258 -28.91 5.27 10.27
CA LYS A 258 -28.35 4.16 9.50
C LYS A 258 -27.89 4.54 8.09
N ASN A 259 -28.53 5.53 7.44
CA ASN A 259 -28.30 5.82 6.01
C ASN A 259 -27.67 7.20 5.74
N VAL A 260 -27.81 8.16 6.66
CA VAL A 260 -27.31 9.54 6.50
C VAL A 260 -26.43 9.92 7.69
N GLY A 261 -26.93 9.63 8.89
CA GLY A 261 -26.29 9.84 10.17
C GLY A 261 -25.93 11.27 10.50
N ASN A 262 -25.41 11.43 11.71
CA ASN A 262 -24.85 12.66 12.23
C ASN A 262 -23.33 12.52 12.41
N LYS A 263 -22.67 13.56 12.94
CA LYS A 263 -21.21 13.57 13.09
C LYS A 263 -20.61 12.47 13.99
N TYR A 264 -21.42 11.80 14.80
CA TYR A 264 -21.02 10.67 15.65
C TYR A 264 -21.38 9.30 15.04
N ASP A 265 -22.31 9.25 14.07
CA ASP A 265 -22.69 7.98 13.46
C ASP A 265 -21.61 7.54 12.46
N ILE A 266 -21.39 6.23 12.31
CA ILE A 266 -20.36 5.71 11.40
C ILE A 266 -20.74 5.90 9.93
N VAL A 267 -22.04 6.01 9.64
CA VAL A 267 -22.55 6.42 8.33
C VAL A 267 -22.79 7.92 8.40
N ASN A 268 -21.81 8.69 7.92
CA ASN A 268 -21.96 10.14 7.76
C ASN A 268 -21.15 10.63 6.56
N GLU A 269 -21.48 11.83 6.05
CA GLU A 269 -20.89 12.42 4.84
C GLU A 269 -19.35 12.43 4.83
N ARG A 270 -18.70 12.56 6.00
CA ARG A 270 -17.25 12.73 6.11
C ARG A 270 -16.51 11.41 6.35
N PHE A 271 -17.04 10.55 7.22
CA PHE A 271 -16.38 9.29 7.59
C PHE A 271 -16.73 8.14 6.64
N ASN A 272 -17.94 8.13 6.06
CA ASN A 272 -18.40 7.01 5.24
C ASN A 272 -17.46 6.66 4.06
N PRO A 273 -16.90 7.63 3.30
CA PRO A 273 -15.95 7.30 2.23
C PRO A 273 -14.72 6.54 2.74
N PHE A 274 -14.19 6.94 3.89
CA PHE A 274 -13.04 6.26 4.50
C PHE A 274 -13.42 4.90 5.10
N ARG A 275 -14.63 4.78 5.67
CA ARG A 275 -15.20 3.52 6.16
C ARG A 275 -15.32 2.49 5.03
N GLU A 276 -15.84 2.89 3.89
CA GLU A 276 -15.97 2.05 2.70
C GLU A 276 -14.61 1.67 2.12
N LEU A 277 -13.67 2.61 2.05
CA LEU A 277 -12.28 2.33 1.68
C LEU A 277 -11.68 1.24 2.56
N LEU A 278 -11.76 1.36 3.89
CA LEU A 278 -11.25 0.35 4.82
C LEU A 278 -11.95 -1.00 4.65
N SER A 279 -13.28 -1.00 4.54
CA SER A 279 -14.07 -2.23 4.35
C SER A 279 -13.65 -2.93 3.06
N ASN A 280 -13.50 -2.18 1.96
CA ASN A 280 -13.09 -2.73 0.66
C ASN A 280 -11.68 -3.30 0.72
N VAL A 281 -10.72 -2.55 1.29
CA VAL A 281 -9.33 -3.05 1.41
C VAL A 281 -9.28 -4.30 2.29
N ILE A 282 -9.89 -4.28 3.48
CA ILE A 282 -9.86 -5.43 4.40
C ILE A 282 -10.50 -6.68 3.77
N SER A 283 -11.59 -6.52 3.01
CA SER A 283 -12.28 -7.63 2.32
C SER A 283 -11.43 -8.34 1.26
N ASP A 284 -10.30 -7.75 0.82
CA ASP A 284 -9.41 -8.39 -0.15
C ASP A 284 -8.44 -9.39 0.48
N TYR A 285 -8.28 -9.30 1.80
CA TYR A 285 -7.42 -10.13 2.63
C TYR A 285 -8.27 -11.04 3.51
N ASN A 286 -7.63 -12.05 4.09
CA ASN A 286 -8.23 -12.93 5.09
C ASN A 286 -7.36 -12.90 6.35
N SER A 287 -7.89 -13.41 7.45
CA SER A 287 -7.13 -13.55 8.71
C SER A 287 -6.72 -12.20 9.33
N LEU A 288 -7.46 -11.12 9.03
CA LEU A 288 -7.31 -9.82 9.67
C LEU A 288 -8.32 -9.66 10.83
N ILE A 289 -7.92 -8.91 11.86
CA ILE A 289 -8.82 -8.46 12.92
C ILE A 289 -8.80 -6.94 12.98
N TYR A 290 -9.97 -6.30 12.79
CA TYR A 290 -10.17 -4.88 13.02
C TYR A 290 -10.76 -4.64 14.41
N VAL A 291 -10.14 -3.77 15.21
CA VAL A 291 -10.58 -3.45 16.57
C VAL A 291 -10.98 -1.98 16.72
N SER A 292 -12.14 -1.75 17.34
CA SER A 292 -12.75 -0.45 17.60
C SER A 292 -13.21 -0.29 19.05
N GLY A 293 -13.60 0.93 19.43
CA GLY A 293 -14.07 1.23 20.77
C GLY A 293 -15.11 2.35 20.90
N HIS A 294 -15.58 2.92 19.79
CA HIS A 294 -16.55 4.03 19.81
C HIS A 294 -17.94 3.61 20.32
N GLU A 295 -18.40 2.41 19.95
CA GLU A 295 -19.69 1.91 20.42
C GLU A 295 -19.59 1.50 21.89
N LYS A 296 -20.58 1.88 22.70
CA LYS A 296 -20.61 1.54 24.13
C LYS A 296 -21.19 0.15 24.37
N ASN A 297 -20.72 -0.84 23.64
CA ASN A 297 -21.11 -2.24 23.75
C ASN A 297 -19.93 -3.14 23.35
N HIS A 298 -20.15 -4.45 23.41
CA HIS A 298 -19.19 -5.46 22.95
C HIS A 298 -19.80 -6.23 21.80
N GLN A 299 -19.06 -6.37 20.70
CA GLN A 299 -19.51 -7.12 19.53
C GLN A 299 -18.33 -7.68 18.74
N ILE A 300 -18.55 -8.85 18.13
CA ILE A 300 -17.65 -9.51 17.18
C ILE A 300 -18.50 -9.89 15.97
N ILE A 301 -18.07 -9.46 14.79
CA ILE A 301 -18.73 -9.71 13.51
C ILE A 301 -17.72 -10.39 12.58
N GLU A 302 -18.12 -11.51 11.97
CA GLU A 302 -17.30 -12.28 11.03
C GLU A 302 -17.72 -11.97 9.60
N LYS A 303 -16.82 -11.42 8.79
CA LYS A 303 -17.13 -11.07 7.42
C LYS A 303 -15.93 -11.28 6.50
N ASP A 304 -16.16 -11.95 5.37
CA ASP A 304 -15.14 -12.26 4.35
C ASP A 304 -13.88 -12.94 4.92
N GLY A 305 -14.03 -13.78 5.94
CA GLY A 305 -12.89 -14.45 6.60
C GLY A 305 -12.03 -13.51 7.47
N ASN A 306 -12.58 -12.38 7.91
CA ASN A 306 -11.99 -11.42 8.85
C ASN A 306 -12.94 -11.15 10.03
N TYR A 307 -12.41 -10.59 11.12
CA TYR A 307 -13.22 -10.23 12.29
C TYR A 307 -13.20 -8.73 12.60
N PHE A 308 -14.37 -8.18 12.90
CA PHE A 308 -14.57 -6.79 13.34
C PHE A 308 -15.03 -6.82 14.79
N ILE A 309 -14.21 -6.26 15.68
CA ILE A 309 -14.39 -6.33 17.12
C ILE A 309 -14.54 -4.93 17.69
N ASN A 310 -15.66 -4.67 18.35
CA ASN A 310 -15.80 -3.46 19.17
C ASN A 310 -15.79 -3.85 20.66
N SER A 311 -14.93 -3.19 21.44
CA SER A 311 -14.87 -3.32 22.90
C SER A 311 -14.93 -1.93 23.51
N GLY A 312 -16.13 -1.45 23.86
CA GLY A 312 -16.29 -0.06 24.30
C GLY A 312 -17.20 0.22 25.48
N ALA A 313 -17.62 -0.80 26.22
CA ALA A 313 -18.36 -0.63 27.47
C ALA A 313 -17.51 -1.00 28.70
N PRO A 314 -16.55 -0.14 29.13
CA PRO A 314 -15.71 -0.42 30.30
C PRO A 314 -16.49 -0.30 31.63
N GLU A 315 -17.65 0.35 31.65
CA GLU A 315 -18.48 0.51 32.85
C GLU A 315 -19.98 0.53 32.56
N THR A 316 -20.44 1.43 31.68
CA THR A 316 -21.85 1.47 31.25
C THR A 316 -21.97 1.04 29.81
N ALA A 317 -22.99 0.22 29.52
CA ALA A 317 -23.25 -0.31 28.19
C ALA A 317 -24.55 0.25 27.60
N GLU A 318 -24.55 0.42 26.29
CA GLU A 318 -25.67 0.80 25.45
C GLU A 318 -26.13 -0.39 24.60
N TYR A 319 -27.24 -0.21 23.90
CA TYR A 319 -27.87 -1.27 23.10
C TYR A 319 -26.96 -1.75 21.96
N VAL A 320 -27.07 -3.05 21.65
CA VAL A 320 -26.49 -3.68 20.46
C VAL A 320 -27.49 -4.68 19.90
N ALA A 321 -27.64 -4.69 18.57
CA ALA A 321 -28.40 -5.68 17.82
C ALA A 321 -27.45 -6.70 17.17
N ASP A 322 -27.94 -7.92 16.98
CA ASP A 322 -27.26 -8.90 16.12
C ASP A 322 -27.51 -8.55 14.65
N LEU A 323 -26.43 -8.51 13.87
CA LEU A 323 -26.43 -8.50 12.41
C LEU A 323 -26.34 -9.95 11.90
N ASP A 324 -26.58 -10.16 10.60
CA ASP A 324 -26.55 -11.51 9.99
C ASP A 324 -25.22 -12.26 10.24
N GLU A 325 -24.12 -11.51 10.31
CA GLU A 325 -22.73 -11.97 10.47
C GLU A 325 -22.21 -11.84 11.92
N THR A 326 -23.09 -11.50 12.88
CA THR A 326 -22.69 -11.34 14.28
C THR A 326 -22.46 -12.71 14.94
N VAL A 327 -21.21 -12.95 15.37
CA VAL A 327 -20.84 -14.13 16.16
C VAL A 327 -20.97 -13.89 17.66
N PHE A 328 -20.89 -12.63 18.11
CA PHE A 328 -21.05 -12.27 19.52
C PHE A 328 -21.52 -10.83 19.68
N SER A 329 -22.47 -10.58 20.59
CA SER A 329 -22.85 -9.23 21.02
C SER A 329 -23.28 -9.21 22.49
N LYS A 330 -22.90 -8.16 23.24
CA LYS A 330 -23.30 -7.91 24.63
C LYS A 330 -23.38 -6.42 24.96
N SER A 331 -24.52 -6.02 25.54
CA SER A 331 -24.73 -4.74 26.23
C SER A 331 -24.40 -4.88 27.72
N GLU A 332 -23.13 -5.11 28.06
CA GLU A 332 -22.69 -5.31 29.44
C GLU A 332 -21.31 -4.65 29.70
N ALA A 333 -21.04 -4.30 30.96
CA ALA A 333 -19.71 -3.83 31.36
C ALA A 333 -18.67 -4.96 31.24
N GLY A 334 -17.56 -4.69 30.55
CA GLY A 334 -16.52 -5.69 30.34
C GLY A 334 -15.43 -5.21 29.38
N LEU A 335 -14.58 -6.14 28.98
CA LEU A 335 -13.60 -5.95 27.92
C LEU A 335 -13.45 -7.22 27.07
N ILE A 336 -12.98 -7.06 25.84
CA ILE A 336 -12.60 -8.19 24.98
C ILE A 336 -11.07 -8.36 24.99
N GLU A 337 -10.65 -9.61 25.14
CA GLU A 337 -9.29 -10.09 24.93
C GLU A 337 -9.22 -10.90 23.63
N ILE A 338 -8.13 -10.75 22.88
CA ILE A 338 -7.78 -11.59 21.74
C ILE A 338 -6.50 -12.35 22.09
N VAL A 339 -6.52 -13.67 21.99
CA VAL A 339 -5.38 -14.54 22.30
C VAL A 339 -4.86 -15.17 21.01
N TYR A 340 -3.60 -14.85 20.69
CA TYR A 340 -2.84 -15.47 19.61
C TYR A 340 -2.06 -16.65 20.18
N HIS A 341 -2.45 -17.86 19.80
CA HIS A 341 -1.84 -19.08 20.32
C HIS A 341 -0.56 -19.43 19.58
N ALA A 342 0.34 -20.11 20.29
CA ALA A 342 1.59 -20.65 19.77
C ALA A 342 1.45 -21.54 18.52
N ASP A 343 0.30 -22.19 18.36
CA ASP A 343 0.02 -23.09 17.24
C ASP A 343 -0.66 -22.37 16.07
N GLY A 344 -0.86 -21.05 16.12
CA GLY A 344 -1.51 -20.27 15.07
C GLY A 344 -3.03 -20.17 15.19
N LYS A 345 -3.65 -20.85 16.16
CA LYS A 345 -5.06 -20.59 16.52
C LYS A 345 -5.21 -19.17 17.05
N VAL A 346 -6.34 -18.52 16.77
CA VAL A 346 -6.70 -17.23 17.39
C VAL A 346 -8.06 -17.37 18.07
N SER A 347 -8.15 -16.95 19.32
CA SER A 347 -9.41 -16.95 20.08
C SER A 347 -9.71 -15.59 20.67
N SER A 348 -10.97 -15.35 21.01
CA SER A 348 -11.41 -14.20 21.77
C SER A 348 -11.99 -14.65 23.12
N GLU A 349 -11.74 -13.86 24.16
CA GLU A 349 -12.39 -13.99 25.46
C GLU A 349 -13.07 -12.68 25.85
N PHE A 350 -14.37 -12.74 26.15
CA PHE A 350 -15.08 -11.62 26.76
C PHE A 350 -15.00 -11.73 28.29
N HIS A 351 -14.47 -10.70 28.94
CA HIS A 351 -14.40 -10.59 30.39
C HIS A 351 -15.53 -9.69 30.90
N SER A 352 -16.56 -10.28 31.49
CA SER A 352 -17.62 -9.53 32.16
C SER A 352 -17.11 -8.99 33.51
N PHE A 353 -17.36 -7.71 33.77
CA PHE A 353 -17.04 -7.11 35.07
C PHE A 353 -18.15 -7.30 36.12
N ASN A 354 -19.35 -7.68 35.68
CA ASN A 354 -20.51 -7.85 36.56
C ASN A 354 -20.78 -9.32 36.93
N SER A 355 -20.17 -10.29 36.25
CA SER A 355 -20.42 -11.72 36.45
C SER A 355 -19.13 -12.52 36.65
N GLN A 356 -18.99 -13.18 37.81
CA GLN A 356 -17.80 -13.99 38.14
C GLN A 356 -17.67 -15.31 37.34
N ASN A 357 -18.72 -15.73 36.62
CA ASN A 357 -18.73 -16.93 35.75
C ASN A 357 -19.10 -16.58 34.29
N GLY A 358 -18.94 -15.31 33.89
CA GLY A 358 -19.45 -14.78 32.62
C GLY A 358 -18.49 -14.83 31.43
N ASN A 359 -17.30 -15.42 31.57
CA ASN A 359 -16.31 -15.39 30.49
C ASN A 359 -16.76 -16.27 29.31
N ILE A 360 -16.82 -15.67 28.13
CA ILE A 360 -17.22 -16.35 26.89
C ILE A 360 -16.00 -16.47 26.00
N ASN A 361 -15.61 -17.70 25.67
CA ASN A 361 -14.47 -17.99 24.80
C ASN A 361 -14.96 -18.42 23.41
N LEU A 362 -14.44 -17.77 22.37
CA LEU A 362 -14.77 -18.01 20.98
C LEU A 362 -13.49 -18.27 20.19
N THR A 363 -13.50 -19.27 19.32
CA THR A 363 -12.42 -19.44 18.34
C THR A 363 -12.71 -18.52 17.16
N LEU A 364 -11.78 -17.62 16.85
CA LEU A 364 -11.87 -16.73 15.69
C LEU A 364 -11.23 -17.41 14.47
N PHE A 365 -10.00 -17.90 14.62
CA PHE A 365 -9.31 -18.60 13.54
C PHE A 365 -8.79 -19.95 13.98
N GLU A 366 -8.98 -20.96 13.14
CA GLU A 366 -8.28 -22.24 13.28
C GLU A 366 -6.83 -22.13 12.84
N SER A 367 -5.99 -22.98 13.42
CA SER A 367 -4.58 -23.10 13.03
C SER A 367 -4.47 -23.72 11.64
N ALA A 368 -3.76 -23.06 10.73
CA ALA A 368 -3.37 -23.65 9.44
C ALA A 368 -2.38 -24.83 9.60
N CYS A 369 -1.75 -24.99 10.78
CA CYS A 369 -0.80 -26.08 11.02
C CYS A 369 -1.48 -27.44 11.27
N LYS A 370 -2.80 -27.47 11.46
CA LYS A 370 -3.60 -28.68 11.69
C LYS A 370 -4.53 -28.86 10.48
N TYR A 371 -4.95 -30.10 10.19
CA TYR A 371 -6.01 -30.32 9.19
C TYR A 371 -7.28 -29.58 9.68
N PRO A 372 -7.71 -28.51 9.01
CA PRO A 372 -8.78 -27.67 9.51
C PRO A 372 -10.12 -28.43 9.46
N ASP A 373 -10.98 -28.18 10.44
CA ASP A 373 -12.37 -28.62 10.40
C ASP A 373 -13.17 -27.68 9.49
N ASN A 374 -14.20 -28.17 8.82
CA ASN A 374 -14.76 -27.53 7.62
C ASN A 374 -15.61 -26.26 7.86
N ASN A 375 -15.69 -25.72 9.09
CA ASN A 375 -16.68 -24.70 9.45
C ASN A 375 -16.13 -23.36 9.98
N LEU A 376 -14.82 -23.21 10.21
CA LEU A 376 -14.23 -21.96 10.72
C LEU A 376 -13.16 -21.39 9.77
N PRO A 377 -12.98 -20.05 9.71
CA PRO A 377 -11.90 -19.45 8.96
C PRO A 377 -10.53 -19.93 9.46
N VAL A 378 -9.62 -20.23 8.52
CA VAL A 378 -8.26 -20.70 8.81
C VAL A 378 -7.28 -19.52 8.86
N ASN A 379 -6.37 -19.51 9.82
CA ASN A 379 -5.32 -18.50 9.94
C ASN A 379 -4.14 -18.79 8.99
N TYR A 380 -4.17 -18.21 7.79
CA TYR A 380 -3.08 -18.35 6.82
C TYR A 380 -1.89 -17.41 7.07
N SER A 381 -2.02 -16.48 8.01
CA SER A 381 -1.03 -15.43 8.30
C SER A 381 0.01 -15.84 9.34
N PHE A 382 -0.14 -17.03 9.97
CA PHE A 382 0.81 -17.55 10.94
C PHE A 382 1.82 -18.52 10.31
N ILE A 383 3.07 -18.08 10.19
CA ILE A 383 4.17 -18.82 9.55
C ILE A 383 4.85 -19.91 10.39
N PRO A 384 4.90 -19.89 11.74
CA PRO A 384 5.62 -20.91 12.53
C PRO A 384 5.11 -22.36 12.45
N CYS A 385 4.18 -22.69 11.55
CA CYS A 385 3.85 -24.09 11.22
C CYS A 385 5.05 -24.87 10.65
N LEU A 386 6.16 -24.20 10.32
CA LEU A 386 7.41 -24.77 9.80
C LEU A 386 8.15 -25.71 10.76
N ASN A 387 7.72 -25.87 12.02
CA ASN A 387 8.15 -26.99 12.85
C ASN A 387 7.33 -28.24 12.56
N THR A 388 7.14 -28.59 11.29
CA THR A 388 6.74 -29.94 10.92
C THR A 388 7.91 -30.87 11.26
N SER A 389 7.66 -31.82 12.14
CA SER A 389 8.34 -33.10 12.26
C SER A 389 9.26 -33.38 11.07
N ALA A 390 10.54 -33.59 11.34
CA ALA A 390 11.59 -33.91 10.36
C ALA A 390 11.01 -34.54 9.08
N ILE A 391 10.96 -33.76 8.00
CA ILE A 391 10.58 -34.25 6.68
C ILE A 391 11.44 -35.48 6.43
N ASN A 392 10.80 -36.65 6.34
CA ASN A 392 11.52 -37.87 6.06
C ASN A 392 12.08 -37.73 4.65
N PRO A 393 13.41 -37.68 4.44
CA PRO A 393 13.99 -37.45 3.11
C PRO A 393 13.63 -38.52 2.07
N ALA A 394 12.94 -39.60 2.50
CA ALA A 394 12.35 -40.62 1.66
C ALA A 394 11.05 -40.19 0.93
N SER A 395 10.48 -39.01 1.20
CA SER A 395 9.31 -38.47 0.48
C SER A 395 9.68 -37.33 -0.47
N LEU A 396 10.82 -37.43 -1.15
CA LEU A 396 11.12 -36.60 -2.31
C LEU A 396 10.15 -37.01 -3.42
N ASN A 397 9.07 -36.25 -3.62
CA ASN A 397 8.24 -36.42 -4.80
C ASN A 397 9.12 -36.17 -6.03
N THR A 398 9.36 -37.21 -6.83
CA THR A 398 9.96 -37.06 -8.15
C THR A 398 8.85 -36.59 -9.08
N PHE A 399 8.79 -35.29 -9.32
CA PHE A 399 7.92 -34.74 -10.36
C PHE A 399 8.54 -35.01 -11.73
N ASP A 400 7.69 -35.16 -12.75
CA ASP A 400 8.15 -35.17 -14.13
C ASP A 400 8.94 -33.89 -14.43
N LYS A 401 9.82 -33.92 -15.43
CA LYS A 401 10.61 -32.71 -15.78
C LYS A 401 9.71 -31.58 -16.28
N THR A 402 8.62 -31.93 -16.95
CA THR A 402 7.66 -31.02 -17.58
C THR A 402 6.23 -31.55 -17.39
N VAL A 403 5.25 -30.68 -17.52
CA VAL A 403 3.82 -30.99 -17.49
C VAL A 403 3.08 -30.16 -18.54
N LYS A 404 2.00 -30.72 -19.07
CA LYS A 404 1.08 -29.97 -19.93
C LYS A 404 -0.01 -29.31 -19.10
N VAL A 405 -0.21 -28.01 -19.32
CA VAL A 405 -1.18 -27.22 -18.58
C VAL A 405 -1.75 -26.12 -19.48
N GLN A 406 -2.98 -25.70 -19.22
CA GLN A 406 -3.59 -24.52 -19.86
C GLN A 406 -3.46 -23.33 -18.92
N ALA A 407 -3.20 -22.13 -19.46
CA ALA A 407 -3.14 -20.93 -18.64
C ALA A 407 -4.49 -20.59 -18.01
N GLY A 408 -5.59 -20.73 -18.75
CA GLY A 408 -6.93 -20.43 -18.24
C GLY A 408 -7.99 -21.14 -19.07
N ALA A 409 -8.28 -22.39 -18.70
CA ALA A 409 -9.30 -23.21 -19.34
C ALA A 409 -10.69 -22.53 -19.34
N GLU A 410 -10.97 -21.71 -18.34
CA GLU A 410 -12.24 -20.98 -18.21
C GLU A 410 -12.48 -19.93 -19.29
N TYR A 411 -11.47 -19.56 -20.08
CA TYR A 411 -11.60 -18.56 -21.14
C TYR A 411 -12.13 -19.15 -22.46
N GLU A 412 -12.35 -20.46 -22.51
CA GLU A 412 -13.00 -21.13 -23.64
C GLU A 412 -14.34 -20.44 -23.98
N ALA A 413 -14.54 -20.20 -25.28
CA ALA A 413 -15.69 -19.44 -25.78
C ALA A 413 -16.14 -19.95 -27.15
N GLY A 414 -17.46 -20.16 -27.30
CA GLY A 414 -18.08 -20.43 -28.59
C GLY A 414 -18.29 -19.16 -29.44
N GLY A 415 -18.71 -19.34 -30.69
CA GLY A 415 -18.80 -18.24 -31.69
C GLY A 415 -19.64 -17.03 -31.29
N LEU A 416 -20.76 -17.23 -30.58
CA LEU A 416 -21.62 -16.11 -30.13
C LEU A 416 -20.91 -15.24 -29.08
N LYS A 417 -20.21 -15.86 -28.12
CA LYS A 417 -19.45 -15.14 -27.10
C LYS A 417 -18.28 -14.39 -27.73
N ARG A 418 -17.56 -15.03 -28.66
CA ARG A 418 -16.47 -14.40 -29.44
C ARG A 418 -16.94 -13.23 -30.29
N PHE A 419 -18.11 -13.31 -30.91
CA PHE A 419 -18.66 -12.19 -31.68
C PHE A 419 -18.88 -10.93 -30.82
N PHE A 420 -19.52 -11.08 -29.65
CA PHE A 420 -19.84 -9.94 -28.78
C PHE A 420 -18.66 -9.48 -27.94
N MET A 421 -17.94 -10.42 -27.33
CA MET A 421 -16.88 -10.14 -26.36
C MET A 421 -15.49 -10.12 -26.99
N GLY A 422 -15.28 -10.65 -28.20
CA GLY A 422 -13.97 -10.72 -28.84
C GLY A 422 -13.34 -12.11 -28.84
N ASP A 423 -12.49 -12.36 -29.84
CA ASP A 423 -11.62 -13.54 -29.88
C ASP A 423 -10.49 -13.42 -28.86
N HIS A 424 -9.98 -12.19 -28.67
CA HIS A 424 -8.89 -11.87 -27.76
C HIS A 424 -7.70 -12.83 -27.93
N TYR A 425 -7.08 -13.27 -26.83
CA TYR A 425 -6.08 -14.36 -26.81
C TYR A 425 -6.64 -15.68 -26.29
N ARG A 426 -7.95 -15.94 -26.42
CA ARG A 426 -8.59 -17.13 -25.82
C ARG A 426 -7.95 -18.44 -26.27
N ASP A 427 -7.53 -18.50 -27.53
CA ASP A 427 -6.83 -19.68 -28.07
C ASP A 427 -5.45 -19.85 -27.42
N SER A 428 -4.73 -18.75 -27.15
CA SER A 428 -3.46 -18.78 -26.40
C SER A 428 -3.67 -19.14 -24.91
N TRP A 429 -4.78 -18.73 -24.30
CA TRP A 429 -5.13 -19.05 -22.91
C TRP A 429 -5.54 -20.52 -22.71
N THR A 430 -6.18 -21.11 -23.72
CA THR A 430 -6.70 -22.49 -23.69
C THR A 430 -5.78 -23.51 -24.36
N ALA A 431 -4.68 -23.07 -24.97
CA ALA A 431 -3.65 -23.97 -25.48
C ALA A 431 -3.00 -24.78 -24.33
N GLU A 432 -2.87 -26.09 -24.52
CA GLU A 432 -2.01 -26.90 -23.65
C GLU A 432 -0.55 -26.60 -23.99
N VAL A 433 0.18 -26.06 -23.02
CA VAL A 433 1.62 -25.75 -23.15
C VAL A 433 2.44 -26.69 -22.29
N GLU A 434 3.60 -27.12 -22.78
CA GLU A 434 4.56 -27.90 -22.00
C GLU A 434 5.48 -26.99 -21.17
N VAL A 435 5.43 -27.12 -19.84
CA VAL A 435 6.09 -26.22 -18.89
C VAL A 435 6.85 -27.03 -17.82
N PRO A 436 8.06 -26.63 -17.40
CA PRO A 436 8.78 -27.32 -16.34
C PRO A 436 8.13 -27.11 -14.96
N TYR A 437 8.27 -28.10 -14.07
CA TYR A 437 7.99 -27.89 -12.66
C TYR A 437 9.06 -27.00 -12.00
N LEU A 438 8.65 -26.15 -11.06
CA LEU A 438 9.58 -25.37 -10.23
C LEU A 438 10.25 -26.29 -9.20
N ASN A 439 11.49 -26.69 -9.43
CA ASN A 439 12.23 -27.49 -8.47
C ASN A 439 12.72 -26.63 -7.29
N LEU A 440 12.07 -26.77 -6.12
CA LEU A 440 12.39 -25.99 -4.92
C LEU A 440 13.77 -26.33 -4.32
N ASP A 441 14.37 -27.48 -4.62
CA ASP A 441 15.69 -27.87 -4.09
C ASP A 441 16.84 -27.30 -4.89
N THR A 442 16.70 -27.22 -6.21
CA THR A 442 17.83 -26.89 -7.10
C THR A 442 17.74 -25.52 -7.73
N THR A 443 16.53 -24.97 -7.88
CA THR A 443 16.36 -23.67 -8.53
C THR A 443 16.98 -22.58 -7.66
N LYS A 444 17.87 -21.77 -8.25
CA LYS A 444 18.61 -20.70 -7.55
C LYS A 444 19.35 -21.18 -6.27
N GLY A 445 19.84 -22.43 -6.31
CA GLY A 445 20.54 -23.07 -5.19
C GLY A 445 19.62 -23.66 -4.12
N GLY A 446 18.31 -23.50 -4.26
CA GLY A 446 17.30 -23.93 -3.28
C GLY A 446 16.43 -22.76 -2.88
N LEU A 447 15.12 -22.89 -3.10
CA LEU A 447 14.12 -21.87 -2.78
C LEU A 447 13.45 -22.19 -1.44
N LYS A 448 13.56 -21.26 -0.49
CA LYS A 448 12.83 -21.33 0.78
C LYS A 448 11.66 -20.36 0.70
N VAL A 449 10.46 -20.87 1.01
CA VAL A 449 9.27 -20.04 1.08
C VAL A 449 9.47 -19.01 2.19
N LEU A 450 9.27 -17.73 1.85
CA LEU A 450 9.23 -16.65 2.81
C LEU A 450 7.80 -16.39 3.25
N LYS A 451 6.94 -16.02 2.29
CA LYS A 451 5.56 -15.61 2.55
C LYS A 451 4.72 -15.49 1.31
N LYS A 452 3.41 -15.56 1.47
CA LYS A 452 2.45 -15.16 0.42
C LYS A 452 2.62 -13.67 0.07
N GLY A 453 2.31 -13.29 -1.15
CA GLY A 453 2.21 -11.89 -1.57
C GLY A 453 1.23 -11.77 -2.72
N GLY A 454 1.35 -10.67 -3.46
CA GLY A 454 0.47 -10.36 -4.57
C GLY A 454 -0.63 -9.40 -4.15
N GLY A 455 -0.96 -8.46 -5.04
CA GLY A 455 -1.99 -7.45 -4.80
C GLY A 455 -3.40 -7.98 -5.09
N ARG A 456 -4.34 -7.07 -5.39
CA ARG A 456 -5.76 -7.41 -5.55
C ARG A 456 -6.03 -8.48 -6.63
N GLN A 457 -5.24 -8.53 -7.71
CA GLN A 457 -5.54 -9.38 -8.87
C GLN A 457 -4.67 -10.64 -9.03
N THR A 458 -3.47 -10.67 -8.44
CA THR A 458 -2.47 -11.72 -8.70
C THR A 458 -2.10 -12.42 -7.40
N LEU A 459 -2.20 -13.75 -7.36
CA LEU A 459 -1.69 -14.52 -6.24
C LEU A 459 -0.19 -14.77 -6.43
N SER A 460 0.61 -14.47 -5.41
CA SER A 460 2.07 -14.63 -5.47
C SER A 460 2.66 -15.30 -4.23
N LEU A 461 3.78 -16.00 -4.38
CA LEU A 461 4.55 -16.60 -3.30
C LEU A 461 5.99 -16.11 -3.35
N LYS A 462 6.47 -15.49 -2.27
CA LYS A 462 7.82 -14.95 -2.16
C LYS A 462 8.76 -16.02 -1.61
N PHE A 463 9.95 -16.10 -2.18
CA PHE A 463 11.01 -17.02 -1.83
C PHE A 463 12.32 -16.28 -1.56
N ILE A 464 13.23 -16.92 -0.83
CA ILE A 464 14.65 -16.59 -0.79
C ILE A 464 15.44 -17.75 -1.38
N GLY A 465 16.34 -17.45 -2.31
CA GLY A 465 17.30 -18.42 -2.84
C GLY A 465 18.52 -18.57 -1.94
N GLU A 466 19.28 -19.66 -2.10
CA GLU A 466 20.59 -19.79 -1.43
C GLU A 466 21.66 -18.83 -2.00
N ASP A 467 21.38 -18.21 -3.15
CA ASP A 467 22.15 -17.09 -3.70
C ASP A 467 21.97 -15.77 -2.92
N GLY A 468 21.07 -15.73 -1.93
CA GLY A 468 20.76 -14.54 -1.13
C GLY A 468 19.77 -13.58 -1.79
N LEU A 469 19.29 -13.88 -2.99
CA LEU A 469 18.33 -13.04 -3.69
C LEU A 469 16.88 -13.46 -3.36
N ARG A 470 15.99 -12.46 -3.41
CA ARG A 470 14.54 -12.66 -3.23
C ARG A 470 13.89 -12.90 -4.58
N TYR A 471 12.97 -13.85 -4.61
CA TYR A 471 12.20 -14.24 -5.78
C TYR A 471 10.72 -14.20 -5.48
N THR A 472 9.89 -14.02 -6.51
CA THR A 472 8.44 -14.15 -6.40
C THR A 472 7.95 -15.07 -7.50
N PHE A 473 7.18 -16.09 -7.14
CA PHE A 473 6.35 -16.86 -8.06
C PHE A 473 4.97 -16.20 -8.16
N ARG A 474 4.51 -15.88 -9.36
CA ARG A 474 3.23 -15.18 -9.61
C ARG A 474 2.35 -16.01 -10.51
N SER A 475 1.07 -16.11 -10.18
CA SER A 475 0.07 -16.74 -11.04
C SER A 475 0.00 -16.08 -12.42
N VAL A 476 -0.08 -16.89 -13.49
CA VAL A 476 -0.37 -16.40 -14.85
C VAL A 476 -1.83 -15.99 -14.96
N ASN A 477 -2.73 -16.86 -14.50
CA ASN A 477 -4.17 -16.58 -14.48
C ASN A 477 -4.53 -15.74 -13.26
N LYS A 478 -5.19 -14.62 -13.52
CA LYS A 478 -5.50 -13.59 -12.53
C LYS A 478 -6.97 -13.62 -12.17
N ASP A 479 -7.26 -13.16 -10.96
CA ASP A 479 -8.63 -12.93 -10.53
C ASP A 479 -8.89 -11.43 -10.37
N PRO A 480 -9.34 -10.74 -11.42
CA PRO A 480 -9.59 -9.30 -11.36
C PRO A 480 -10.84 -8.96 -10.54
N ILE A 481 -11.65 -9.94 -10.11
CA ILE A 481 -12.91 -9.70 -9.39
C ILE A 481 -12.66 -8.88 -8.13
N LYS A 482 -11.54 -9.12 -7.43
CA LYS A 482 -11.16 -8.36 -6.22
C LYS A 482 -10.86 -6.88 -6.48
N ALA A 483 -10.55 -6.48 -7.72
CA ALA A 483 -10.36 -5.08 -8.06
C ALA A 483 -11.69 -4.31 -8.17
N LEU A 484 -12.82 -5.01 -8.27
CA LEU A 484 -14.15 -4.39 -8.24
C LEU A 484 -14.56 -4.02 -6.81
N ASP A 485 -15.39 -3.00 -6.71
CA ASP A 485 -16.11 -2.67 -5.49
C ASP A 485 -16.91 -3.89 -5.02
N TYR A 486 -16.98 -4.08 -3.70
CA TYR A 486 -17.55 -5.27 -3.08
C TYR A 486 -18.95 -5.62 -3.64
N GLU A 487 -19.80 -4.61 -3.83
CA GLU A 487 -21.17 -4.77 -4.35
C GLU A 487 -21.21 -5.32 -5.78
N LEU A 488 -20.17 -5.10 -6.58
CA LEU A 488 -20.09 -5.52 -7.97
C LEU A 488 -19.52 -6.95 -8.13
N ARG A 489 -18.81 -7.47 -7.12
CA ARG A 489 -18.09 -8.76 -7.19
C ARG A 489 -19.01 -9.96 -7.45
N ASN A 490 -20.26 -9.90 -6.98
CA ASN A 490 -21.25 -10.96 -7.13
C ASN A 490 -22.24 -10.71 -8.30
N THR A 491 -21.93 -9.77 -9.18
CA THR A 491 -22.83 -9.36 -10.28
C THR A 491 -22.38 -9.91 -11.65
N PHE A 492 -23.18 -9.64 -12.69
CA PHE A 492 -22.77 -9.90 -14.08
C PHE A 492 -21.52 -9.11 -14.48
N VAL A 493 -21.26 -7.94 -13.86
CA VAL A 493 -20.06 -7.13 -14.12
C VAL A 493 -18.80 -7.91 -13.80
N ALA A 494 -18.76 -8.65 -12.69
CA ALA A 494 -17.62 -9.49 -12.33
C ALA A 494 -17.32 -10.57 -13.38
N LYS A 495 -18.35 -11.16 -14.00
CA LYS A 495 -18.19 -12.13 -15.08
C LYS A 495 -17.59 -11.49 -16.33
N VAL A 496 -18.05 -10.29 -16.69
CA VAL A 496 -17.50 -9.53 -17.82
C VAL A 496 -16.05 -9.14 -17.55
N VAL A 497 -15.74 -8.59 -16.38
CA VAL A 497 -14.38 -8.15 -16.01
C VAL A 497 -13.41 -9.32 -15.95
N LYS A 498 -13.82 -10.45 -15.37
CA LYS A 498 -13.00 -11.68 -15.40
C LYS A 498 -12.78 -12.15 -16.84
N ASP A 499 -13.81 -12.13 -17.68
CA ASP A 499 -13.68 -12.53 -19.09
C ASP A 499 -12.71 -11.62 -19.87
N GLN A 500 -12.70 -10.32 -19.57
CA GLN A 500 -11.81 -9.35 -20.19
C GLN A 500 -10.32 -9.56 -19.82
N THR A 501 -9.97 -10.39 -18.84
CA THR A 501 -8.57 -10.82 -18.65
C THR A 501 -8.01 -11.51 -19.90
N SER A 502 -8.85 -12.16 -20.71
CA SER A 502 -8.40 -12.81 -21.94
C SER A 502 -7.91 -11.85 -23.03
N THR A 503 -8.13 -10.52 -22.88
CA THR A 503 -7.50 -9.47 -23.70
C THR A 503 -5.99 -9.38 -23.51
N GLN A 504 -5.48 -9.81 -22.35
CA GLN A 504 -4.06 -9.85 -22.02
C GLN A 504 -3.41 -11.09 -22.63
N HIS A 505 -2.18 -10.96 -23.12
CA HIS A 505 -1.44 -12.11 -23.60
C HIS A 505 -0.86 -12.89 -22.40
N PRO A 506 -1.18 -14.19 -22.20
CA PRO A 506 -0.82 -14.93 -20.99
C PRO A 506 0.70 -15.06 -20.75
N TYR A 507 1.49 -14.90 -21.81
CA TYR A 507 2.96 -15.05 -21.78
C TYR A 507 3.71 -13.80 -22.26
N GLY A 508 3.03 -12.66 -22.41
CA GLY A 508 3.63 -11.44 -22.98
C GLY A 508 4.85 -10.93 -22.22
N ALA A 509 4.86 -11.08 -20.89
CA ALA A 509 5.98 -10.71 -20.03
C ALA A 509 7.29 -11.45 -20.38
N LEU A 510 7.22 -12.70 -20.87
CA LEU A 510 8.40 -13.47 -21.28
C LEU A 510 9.06 -12.86 -22.52
N ALA A 511 8.27 -12.30 -23.44
CA ALA A 511 8.80 -11.61 -24.60
C ALA A 511 9.38 -10.24 -24.23
N ALA A 512 8.71 -9.51 -23.33
CA ALA A 512 9.16 -8.21 -22.86
C ALA A 512 10.55 -8.26 -22.20
N ASP A 513 10.85 -9.32 -21.43
CA ASP A 513 12.18 -9.57 -20.83
C ASP A 513 13.31 -9.50 -21.87
N ILE A 514 13.19 -10.24 -22.97
CA ILE A 514 14.24 -10.27 -24.00
C ILE A 514 14.45 -8.88 -24.62
N LEU A 515 13.38 -8.13 -24.89
CA LEU A 515 13.48 -6.79 -25.47
C LEU A 515 14.08 -5.77 -24.50
N LEU A 516 13.68 -5.79 -23.22
CA LEU A 516 14.20 -4.88 -22.20
C LEU A 516 15.70 -5.10 -21.93
N ASN A 517 16.18 -6.36 -22.02
CA ASN A 517 17.60 -6.67 -21.90
C ASN A 517 18.45 -5.96 -22.96
N GLU A 518 17.96 -5.89 -24.21
CA GLU A 518 18.69 -5.23 -25.31
C GLU A 518 18.72 -3.70 -25.16
N LEU A 519 17.82 -3.14 -24.34
CA LEU A 519 17.74 -1.71 -24.04
C LEU A 519 18.50 -1.30 -22.77
N ASP A 520 19.15 -2.23 -22.06
CA ASP A 520 19.83 -1.98 -20.78
C ASP A 520 18.90 -1.33 -19.73
N ILE A 521 17.61 -1.66 -19.77
CA ILE A 521 16.64 -1.26 -18.74
C ILE A 521 16.69 -2.30 -17.63
N ILE A 522 16.89 -1.88 -16.39
CA ILE A 522 16.89 -2.79 -15.24
C ILE A 522 15.47 -3.35 -15.06
N HIS A 523 15.31 -4.66 -15.01
CA HIS A 523 14.00 -5.32 -14.84
C HIS A 523 14.17 -6.71 -14.23
N ALA A 524 13.07 -7.35 -13.85
CA ALA A 524 13.05 -8.74 -13.40
C ALA A 524 12.96 -9.69 -14.59
N HIS A 525 13.49 -10.91 -14.46
CA HIS A 525 13.56 -11.89 -15.54
C HIS A 525 12.57 -13.06 -15.28
N PRO A 526 11.30 -12.95 -15.71
CA PRO A 526 10.30 -13.97 -15.46
C PRO A 526 10.63 -15.27 -16.20
N LYS A 527 10.46 -16.40 -15.51
CA LYS A 527 10.53 -17.75 -16.08
C LYS A 527 9.30 -18.54 -15.74
N LEU A 528 8.72 -19.19 -16.74
CA LEU A 528 7.47 -19.95 -16.60
C LEU A 528 7.72 -21.31 -15.92
N TYR A 529 6.89 -21.62 -14.93
CA TYR A 529 6.90 -22.90 -14.21
C TYR A 529 5.49 -23.32 -13.79
N VAL A 530 5.33 -24.62 -13.52
CA VAL A 530 4.25 -25.13 -12.68
C VAL A 530 4.78 -25.35 -11.26
N MET A 531 4.09 -24.83 -10.26
CA MET A 531 4.44 -25.08 -8.87
C MET A 531 4.15 -26.55 -8.51
N PRO A 532 5.13 -27.32 -7.99
CA PRO A 532 4.89 -28.70 -7.61
C PRO A 532 3.94 -28.81 -6.42
N ASP A 533 3.23 -29.93 -6.31
CA ASP A 533 2.51 -30.30 -5.10
C ASP A 533 3.48 -30.82 -4.02
N ASP A 534 4.28 -29.90 -3.45
CA ASP A 534 5.39 -30.19 -2.54
C ASP A 534 5.06 -29.83 -1.07
N PRO A 535 5.28 -30.74 -0.09
CA PRO A 535 5.13 -30.43 1.33
C PRO A 535 5.91 -29.21 1.84
N LYS A 536 7.01 -28.81 1.19
CA LYS A 536 7.82 -27.62 1.53
C LYS A 536 7.05 -26.30 1.35
N LEU A 537 5.93 -26.32 0.64
CA LEU A 537 5.02 -25.18 0.56
C LEU A 537 4.28 -24.93 1.88
N GLY A 538 4.26 -25.89 2.80
CA GLY A 538 3.60 -25.77 4.10
C GLY A 538 2.14 -25.36 3.95
N ASN A 539 1.72 -24.34 4.71
CA ASN A 539 0.36 -23.80 4.68
C ASN A 539 -0.06 -23.21 3.32
N TYR A 540 0.90 -22.92 2.43
CA TYR A 540 0.63 -22.36 1.12
C TYR A 540 0.32 -23.45 0.08
N ARG A 541 0.58 -24.73 0.39
CA ARG A 541 0.35 -25.86 -0.52
C ARG A 541 -1.07 -25.87 -1.13
N PRO A 542 -2.18 -25.69 -0.37
CA PRO A 542 -3.52 -25.70 -0.95
C PRO A 542 -3.80 -24.57 -1.95
N LEU A 543 -3.05 -23.47 -1.86
CA LEU A 543 -3.22 -22.30 -2.71
C LEU A 543 -2.34 -22.34 -3.97
N PHE A 544 -1.16 -22.97 -3.91
CA PHE A 544 -0.16 -22.88 -4.97
C PHE A 544 0.15 -24.22 -5.66
N ALA A 545 -0.19 -25.37 -5.08
CA ALA A 545 0.10 -26.65 -5.72
C ALA A 545 -0.53 -26.75 -7.13
N ASN A 546 0.27 -27.19 -8.11
CA ASN A 546 -0.09 -27.32 -9.53
C ASN A 546 -0.47 -26.01 -10.24
N MET A 547 -0.20 -24.85 -9.62
CA MET A 547 -0.44 -23.55 -10.22
C MET A 547 0.57 -23.26 -11.34
N LEU A 548 0.09 -22.78 -12.49
CA LEU A 548 0.95 -22.17 -13.52
C LEU A 548 1.31 -20.74 -13.11
N GLY A 549 2.60 -20.42 -13.14
CA GLY A 549 3.09 -19.11 -12.76
C GLY A 549 4.47 -18.78 -13.30
N MET A 550 4.89 -17.55 -13.09
CA MET A 550 6.23 -17.07 -13.45
C MET A 550 7.04 -16.83 -12.18
N LEU A 551 8.26 -17.36 -12.11
CA LEU A 551 9.25 -17.02 -11.09
C LEU A 551 10.12 -15.87 -11.61
N GLU A 552 10.17 -14.78 -10.87
CA GLU A 552 10.95 -13.58 -11.21
C GLU A 552 11.73 -13.07 -9.99
N GLU A 553 12.85 -12.37 -10.23
CA GLU A 553 13.54 -11.62 -9.19
C GLU A 553 12.59 -10.57 -8.58
N ASN A 554 12.54 -10.48 -7.25
CA ASN A 554 11.77 -9.48 -6.53
C ASN A 554 12.67 -8.68 -5.59
N PRO A 555 13.50 -7.80 -6.16
CA PRO A 555 14.53 -7.13 -5.40
C PRO A 555 13.92 -6.13 -4.41
N THR A 556 14.51 -6.09 -3.22
CA THR A 556 14.25 -5.11 -2.18
C THR A 556 15.51 -4.30 -1.93
N ALA A 557 15.42 -3.21 -1.18
CA ALA A 557 16.60 -2.51 -0.72
C ALA A 557 17.57 -3.50 -0.03
N PRO A 558 18.88 -3.46 -0.37
CA PRO A 558 19.85 -4.40 0.19
C PRO A 558 19.98 -4.22 1.70
N GLU A 559 20.13 -5.33 2.44
CA GLU A 559 20.51 -5.24 3.84
C GLU A 559 21.99 -4.83 3.97
N LYS A 560 22.38 -4.35 5.17
CA LYS A 560 23.75 -3.87 5.41
C LYS A 560 24.77 -4.99 5.11
N ASN A 561 25.67 -4.71 4.17
CA ASN A 561 26.74 -5.61 3.68
C ASN A 561 26.28 -6.73 2.74
N GLU A 562 25.06 -6.67 2.21
CA GLU A 562 24.62 -7.54 1.11
C GLU A 562 24.88 -6.90 -0.25
N LYS A 563 24.97 -7.72 -1.30
CA LYS A 563 25.02 -7.22 -2.68
C LYS A 563 23.61 -6.85 -3.11
N GLY A 564 23.37 -5.59 -3.45
CA GLY A 564 22.10 -5.16 -4.05
C GLY A 564 21.88 -5.75 -5.44
N PHE A 565 20.61 -5.94 -5.81
CA PHE A 565 20.24 -6.32 -7.16
C PHE A 565 20.79 -5.29 -8.16
N ALA A 566 21.38 -5.76 -9.26
CA ALA A 566 22.10 -4.92 -10.24
C ALA A 566 23.18 -3.99 -9.62
N GLY A 567 23.71 -4.31 -8.43
CA GLY A 567 24.68 -3.47 -7.73
C GLY A 567 24.09 -2.22 -7.06
N ALA A 568 22.78 -2.19 -6.85
CA ALA A 568 22.08 -1.05 -6.26
C ALA A 568 22.49 -0.76 -4.81
N ASP A 569 22.51 0.52 -4.45
CA ASP A 569 22.63 1.00 -3.06
C ASP A 569 21.26 1.17 -2.38
N ASP A 570 20.20 1.33 -3.18
CA ASP A 570 18.83 1.55 -2.73
C ASP A 570 17.83 1.05 -3.78
N ILE A 571 16.67 0.56 -3.35
CA ILE A 571 15.58 0.18 -4.26
C ILE A 571 14.26 0.61 -3.61
N VAL A 572 13.54 1.52 -4.27
CA VAL A 572 12.30 2.11 -3.74
C VAL A 572 11.16 2.11 -4.74
N LYS A 573 9.92 2.13 -4.25
CA LYS A 573 8.72 2.40 -5.06
C LYS A 573 8.57 3.91 -5.32
N SER A 574 7.71 4.28 -6.26
CA SER A 574 7.48 5.67 -6.69
C SER A 574 7.09 6.61 -5.56
N ASN A 575 6.16 6.24 -4.67
CA ASN A 575 5.78 7.04 -3.51
C ASN A 575 6.98 7.41 -2.61
N LYS A 576 7.86 6.45 -2.33
CA LYS A 576 9.10 6.63 -1.55
C LYS A 576 10.13 7.44 -2.34
N LEU A 577 10.22 7.25 -3.66
CA LEU A 577 11.07 8.08 -4.52
C LEU A 577 10.62 9.54 -4.47
N PHE A 578 9.34 9.83 -4.68
CA PHE A 578 8.83 11.21 -4.69
C PHE A 578 9.14 11.92 -3.36
N ARG A 579 8.92 11.24 -2.24
CA ARG A 579 9.33 11.74 -0.92
C ARG A 579 10.83 12.02 -0.83
N LYS A 580 11.69 11.17 -1.41
CA LYS A 580 13.14 11.41 -1.42
C LYS A 580 13.51 12.62 -2.30
N LEU A 581 12.88 12.78 -3.46
CA LEU A 581 13.04 13.94 -4.35
C LEU A 581 12.62 15.23 -3.63
N PHE A 582 11.44 15.23 -3.00
CA PHE A 582 10.96 16.39 -2.24
C PHE A 582 11.80 16.67 -0.99
N ASN A 583 12.37 15.67 -0.31
CA ASN A 583 13.10 15.91 0.94
C ASN A 583 14.53 16.41 0.73
N ASP A 584 15.19 16.03 -0.38
CA ASP A 584 16.60 16.35 -0.61
C ASP A 584 16.91 16.44 -2.11
N ASN A 585 17.32 17.64 -2.52
CA ASN A 585 17.70 17.98 -3.90
C ASN A 585 18.92 17.21 -4.47
N LYS A 586 19.61 16.39 -3.66
CA LYS A 586 20.65 15.47 -4.14
C LYS A 586 20.13 14.16 -4.74
N ASN A 587 18.85 13.84 -4.56
CA ASN A 587 18.23 12.70 -5.22
C ASN A 587 17.76 13.11 -6.62
N ARG A 588 18.12 12.34 -7.65
CA ARG A 588 17.74 12.62 -9.04
C ARG A 588 17.32 11.34 -9.75
N VAL A 589 16.50 11.48 -10.79
CA VAL A 589 16.09 10.37 -11.64
C VAL A 589 16.88 10.42 -12.93
N ASP A 590 17.26 9.25 -13.46
CA ASP A 590 17.77 9.11 -14.81
C ASP A 590 16.61 9.23 -15.82
N SER A 591 16.17 10.46 -16.09
CA SER A 591 15.03 10.76 -16.95
C SER A 591 15.25 10.30 -18.40
N LYS A 592 16.50 10.28 -18.87
CA LYS A 592 16.84 9.76 -20.21
C LYS A 592 16.59 8.26 -20.32
N ASN A 593 17.02 7.48 -19.33
CA ASN A 593 16.71 6.05 -19.30
C ASN A 593 15.21 5.81 -19.10
N PHE A 594 14.52 6.69 -18.38
CA PHE A 594 13.06 6.66 -18.27
C PHE A 594 12.37 6.86 -19.63
N ALA A 595 12.79 7.83 -20.44
CA ALA A 595 12.26 8.02 -21.79
C ALA A 595 12.45 6.78 -22.70
N VAL A 596 13.59 6.08 -22.58
CA VAL A 596 13.81 4.80 -23.30
C VAL A 596 12.79 3.74 -22.83
N ALA A 597 12.54 3.63 -21.52
CA ALA A 597 11.55 2.71 -20.99
C ALA A 597 10.12 3.06 -21.47
N ARG A 598 9.76 4.34 -21.55
CA ARG A 598 8.45 4.78 -22.08
C ARG A 598 8.34 4.57 -23.59
N ALA A 599 9.43 4.76 -24.34
CA ALA A 599 9.46 4.40 -25.76
C ALA A 599 9.24 2.90 -25.99
N PHE A 600 9.83 2.06 -25.14
CA PHE A 600 9.54 0.64 -25.13
C PHE A 600 8.06 0.34 -24.83
N ASP A 601 7.46 1.01 -23.83
CA ASP A 601 6.05 0.81 -23.47
C ASP A 601 5.11 1.15 -24.64
N ILE A 602 5.41 2.22 -25.38
CA ILE A 602 4.69 2.60 -26.61
C ILE A 602 4.87 1.52 -27.69
N LEU A 603 6.09 1.03 -27.90
CA LEU A 603 6.39 -0.01 -28.89
C LEU A 603 5.54 -1.27 -28.65
N VAL A 604 5.45 -1.74 -27.41
CA VAL A 604 4.78 -3.01 -27.08
C VAL A 604 3.30 -2.88 -26.71
N GLY A 605 2.78 -1.65 -26.67
CA GLY A 605 1.37 -1.35 -26.36
C GLY A 605 1.00 -1.59 -24.89
N ASP A 606 1.91 -1.30 -23.96
CA ASP A 606 1.69 -1.50 -22.52
C ASP A 606 0.90 -0.32 -21.91
N TRP A 607 -0.43 -0.35 -22.02
CA TRP A 607 -1.33 0.73 -21.54
C TRP A 607 -1.57 0.74 -20.03
N GLY A 608 -1.09 -0.29 -19.32
CA GLY A 608 -1.40 -0.49 -17.91
C GLY A 608 -0.51 0.29 -16.93
N LYS A 609 0.43 1.12 -17.41
CA LYS A 609 1.44 1.76 -16.55
C LYS A 609 0.88 2.86 -15.66
N HIS A 610 1.08 2.71 -14.35
CA HIS A 610 0.89 3.74 -13.32
C HIS A 610 2.08 3.76 -12.34
N GLU A 611 2.11 4.68 -11.38
CA GLU A 611 3.25 4.85 -10.46
C GLU A 611 3.70 3.57 -9.73
N ASP A 612 2.79 2.65 -9.37
CA ASP A 612 3.14 1.41 -8.65
C ASP A 612 3.82 0.37 -9.54
N ASN A 613 3.74 0.52 -10.87
CA ASN A 613 4.44 -0.35 -11.81
C ASN A 613 5.90 0.06 -12.00
N TRP A 614 6.44 0.93 -11.14
CA TRP A 614 7.84 1.31 -11.13
C TRP A 614 8.49 1.05 -9.78
N GLN A 615 9.63 0.37 -9.83
CA GLN A 615 10.67 0.50 -8.82
C GLN A 615 11.78 1.40 -9.35
N TRP A 616 12.57 1.93 -8.43
CA TRP A 616 13.62 2.90 -8.72
C TRP A 616 14.89 2.44 -8.04
N VAL A 617 15.91 2.19 -8.85
CA VAL A 617 17.18 1.59 -8.43
C VAL A 617 18.20 2.70 -8.22
N GLY A 618 18.52 2.98 -6.96
CA GLY A 618 19.38 4.07 -6.55
C GLY A 618 20.87 3.69 -6.53
N PHE A 619 21.68 4.56 -7.11
CA PHE A 619 23.15 4.47 -7.13
C PHE A 619 23.74 5.76 -6.55
N ASP A 620 24.66 5.62 -5.60
CA ASP A 620 25.36 6.74 -4.99
C ASP A 620 26.61 7.12 -5.83
N THR A 621 26.65 8.34 -6.34
CA THR A 621 27.79 8.86 -7.11
C THR A 621 28.79 9.63 -6.23
N GLY A 622 28.52 9.76 -4.93
CA GLY A 622 29.28 10.56 -3.98
C GLY A 622 28.80 12.02 -3.89
N GLU A 623 28.35 12.61 -4.99
CA GLU A 623 27.77 13.96 -5.02
C GLU A 623 26.25 13.96 -4.97
N GLN A 624 25.64 13.04 -5.72
CA GLN A 624 24.21 12.85 -5.85
C GLN A 624 23.85 11.36 -5.77
N ARG A 625 22.57 11.07 -5.56
CA ARG A 625 22.02 9.73 -5.71
C ARG A 625 21.13 9.70 -6.94
N ILE A 626 21.48 8.85 -7.91
CA ILE A 626 20.75 8.71 -9.18
C ILE A 626 19.88 7.46 -9.11
N TYR A 627 18.59 7.62 -9.37
CA TYR A 627 17.62 6.54 -9.45
C TYR A 627 17.34 6.20 -10.92
N LYS A 628 17.63 4.96 -11.29
CA LYS A 628 17.26 4.40 -12.60
C LYS A 628 15.88 3.76 -12.53
N PRO A 629 15.09 3.84 -13.61
CA PRO A 629 13.78 3.21 -13.66
C PRO A 629 13.90 1.68 -13.73
N MET A 630 13.04 0.98 -13.01
CA MET A 630 12.86 -0.46 -13.07
C MET A 630 11.37 -0.75 -13.23
N PRO A 631 10.87 -0.89 -14.47
CA PRO A 631 9.46 -1.18 -14.69
C PRO A 631 9.10 -2.58 -14.20
N ARG A 632 7.87 -2.70 -13.70
CA ARG A 632 7.24 -3.92 -13.21
C ARG A 632 5.96 -4.19 -13.99
N ASP A 633 5.37 -5.36 -13.77
CA ASP A 633 4.01 -5.73 -14.20
C ASP A 633 3.79 -5.52 -15.71
N ARG A 634 4.21 -6.51 -16.50
CA ARG A 634 4.18 -6.50 -17.98
C ARG A 634 2.96 -7.21 -18.56
N ASP A 635 1.85 -7.16 -17.84
CA ASP A 635 0.66 -7.96 -18.14
C ASP A 635 -0.21 -7.38 -19.25
N HIS A 636 -0.06 -6.08 -19.54
CA HIS A 636 -0.83 -5.38 -20.58
C HIS A 636 -0.06 -5.28 -21.91
N VAL A 637 1.12 -5.87 -21.99
CA VAL A 637 1.88 -5.98 -23.24
C VAL A 637 1.08 -6.79 -24.28
N PHE A 638 1.02 -6.27 -25.51
CA PHE A 638 0.28 -6.84 -26.63
C PHE A 638 -1.24 -6.95 -26.43
N SER A 639 -1.85 -6.14 -25.55
CA SER A 639 -3.30 -6.21 -25.27
C SER A 639 -4.16 -6.17 -26.53
N ARG A 640 -5.18 -7.03 -26.59
CA ARG A 640 -6.08 -7.15 -27.76
C ARG A 640 -7.51 -6.75 -27.40
N TRP A 641 -8.02 -5.72 -28.06
CA TRP A 641 -9.35 -5.15 -27.85
C TRP A 641 -10.22 -5.40 -29.10
N ASP A 642 -10.72 -6.63 -29.24
CA ASP A 642 -11.63 -7.02 -30.33
C ASP A 642 -13.02 -7.44 -29.82
N GLY A 643 -13.97 -7.61 -30.73
CA GLY A 643 -15.38 -7.85 -30.41
C GLY A 643 -16.20 -6.57 -30.28
N VAL A 644 -17.52 -6.70 -30.44
CA VAL A 644 -18.43 -5.55 -30.54
C VAL A 644 -18.43 -4.70 -29.26
N LEU A 645 -18.44 -5.33 -28.09
CA LEU A 645 -18.53 -4.62 -26.80
C LEU A 645 -17.18 -3.97 -26.41
N PRO A 646 -16.03 -4.67 -26.47
CA PRO A 646 -14.75 -4.02 -26.23
C PRO A 646 -14.44 -2.92 -27.24
N TRP A 647 -14.74 -3.10 -28.52
CA TRP A 647 -14.59 -2.04 -29.54
C TRP A 647 -15.42 -0.78 -29.23
N LEU A 648 -16.62 -0.94 -28.65
CA LEU A 648 -17.43 0.19 -28.21
C LEU A 648 -16.81 0.86 -26.97
N ALA A 649 -16.23 0.07 -26.07
CA ALA A 649 -15.61 0.52 -24.83
C ALA A 649 -14.21 1.14 -25.00
N ASP A 650 -13.50 0.80 -26.09
CA ASP A 650 -12.16 1.30 -26.46
C ASP A 650 -12.19 2.74 -27.03
N ARG A 651 -13.36 3.37 -27.09
CA ARG A 651 -13.48 4.77 -27.50
C ARG A 651 -13.07 5.69 -26.35
N GLU A 652 -12.37 6.78 -26.67
CA GLU A 652 -11.93 7.78 -25.67
C GLU A 652 -13.07 8.30 -24.77
N TRP A 653 -14.32 8.32 -25.27
CA TRP A 653 -15.49 8.75 -24.49
C TRP A 653 -16.01 7.69 -23.50
N ALA A 654 -15.68 6.41 -23.70
CA ALA A 654 -16.16 5.28 -22.90
C ALA A 654 -15.13 4.84 -21.84
N LYS A 655 -13.84 4.85 -22.19
CA LYS A 655 -12.73 4.59 -21.28
C LYS A 655 -11.53 5.42 -21.72
N GLU A 656 -11.01 6.26 -20.83
CA GLU A 656 -9.87 7.14 -21.13
C GLU A 656 -8.53 6.39 -21.22
N SER A 657 -8.51 5.08 -20.93
CA SER A 657 -7.31 4.24 -20.95
C SER A 657 -7.56 2.87 -21.58
N GLY A 658 -6.63 2.39 -22.40
CA GLY A 658 -6.78 1.18 -23.20
C GLY A 658 -6.51 1.47 -24.67
N GLU A 659 -5.79 0.57 -25.33
CA GLU A 659 -5.48 0.66 -26.76
C GLU A 659 -5.30 -0.75 -27.30
N ASP A 660 -5.86 -1.04 -28.47
CA ASP A 660 -5.59 -2.28 -29.20
C ASP A 660 -4.13 -2.35 -29.68
N PHE A 661 -3.49 -3.49 -29.50
CA PHE A 661 -2.19 -3.75 -30.09
C PHE A 661 -2.34 -4.03 -31.60
N GLY A 662 -2.46 -2.96 -32.37
CA GLY A 662 -2.52 -2.94 -33.83
C GLY A 662 -1.16 -2.72 -34.51
N TYR A 663 -1.15 -2.81 -35.84
CA TYR A 663 0.01 -2.48 -36.69
C TYR A 663 0.39 -1.00 -36.60
N GLU A 664 -0.61 -0.14 -36.44
CA GLU A 664 -0.46 1.29 -36.18
C GLU A 664 -1.10 1.59 -34.81
N ILE A 665 -0.55 2.58 -34.10
CA ILE A 665 -1.13 3.13 -32.87
C ILE A 665 -2.13 4.21 -33.25
N SER A 666 -3.38 4.05 -32.81
CA SER A 666 -4.47 4.98 -33.13
C SER A 666 -4.89 5.84 -31.95
N GLY A 667 -4.74 5.33 -30.72
CA GLY A 667 -5.07 6.01 -29.47
C GLY A 667 -3.85 6.13 -28.56
N LEU A 668 -2.81 6.87 -28.99
CA LEU A 668 -1.61 7.11 -28.19
C LEU A 668 -1.93 7.77 -26.84
N ARG A 669 -2.89 8.70 -26.84
CA ARG A 669 -3.39 9.33 -25.60
C ARG A 669 -3.94 8.29 -24.63
N SER A 670 -4.78 7.37 -25.10
CA SER A 670 -5.37 6.30 -24.28
C SER A 670 -4.33 5.29 -23.80
N LEU A 671 -3.33 4.99 -24.65
CA LEU A 671 -2.19 4.13 -24.30
C LEU A 671 -1.38 4.71 -23.14
N MET A 672 -1.17 6.03 -23.10
CA MET A 672 -0.29 6.69 -22.12
C MET A 672 -1.05 7.36 -20.96
N PHE A 673 -2.38 7.29 -20.94
CA PHE A 673 -3.22 8.06 -20.03
C PHE A 673 -2.93 7.79 -18.54
N GLN A 674 -2.71 6.53 -18.17
CA GLN A 674 -2.57 6.11 -16.76
C GLN A 674 -1.34 6.73 -16.08
N ALA A 675 -0.20 6.79 -16.76
CA ALA A 675 1.06 7.30 -16.21
C ALA A 675 1.27 8.81 -16.41
N ARG A 676 0.32 9.53 -17.02
CA ARG A 676 0.50 10.94 -17.44
C ARG A 676 1.06 11.87 -16.34
N HIS A 677 0.65 11.69 -15.09
CA HIS A 677 1.10 12.52 -13.97
C HIS A 677 2.54 12.20 -13.57
N LEU A 678 2.88 10.90 -13.50
CA LEU A 678 4.26 10.44 -13.29
C LEU A 678 5.16 10.95 -14.43
N ASP A 679 4.72 10.79 -15.67
CA ASP A 679 5.49 11.15 -16.86
C ASP A 679 5.79 12.66 -16.89
N ARG A 680 4.78 13.51 -16.60
CA ARG A 680 4.95 14.97 -16.48
C ARG A 680 5.93 15.37 -15.37
N PHE A 681 5.91 14.67 -14.24
CA PHE A 681 6.80 14.97 -13.13
C PHE A 681 8.25 14.53 -13.39
N ILE A 682 8.44 13.30 -13.87
CA ILE A 682 9.77 12.68 -14.00
C ILE A 682 10.51 13.14 -15.26
N ALA A 683 9.80 13.36 -16.36
CA ALA A 683 10.39 13.69 -17.66
C ALA A 683 10.41 15.21 -17.94
N SER A 684 10.14 16.06 -16.95
CA SER A 684 10.03 17.51 -17.11
C SER A 684 11.31 18.16 -17.63
N ASP A 685 12.47 17.56 -17.41
CA ASP A 685 13.78 18.06 -17.86
C ASP A 685 14.17 17.65 -19.28
N LEU A 686 13.38 16.78 -19.92
CA LEU A 686 13.69 16.25 -21.25
C LEU A 686 13.22 17.18 -22.38
N SER A 687 14.09 17.41 -23.35
CA SER A 687 13.76 18.11 -24.60
C SER A 687 13.12 17.20 -25.64
N LYS A 688 12.56 17.79 -26.71
CA LYS A 688 12.10 17.04 -27.90
C LYS A 688 13.20 16.14 -28.48
N GLU A 689 14.43 16.63 -28.48
CA GLU A 689 15.59 15.88 -28.97
C GLU A 689 15.93 14.68 -28.07
N ASP A 690 15.84 14.82 -26.74
CA ASP A 690 16.06 13.71 -25.82
C ASP A 690 15.06 12.57 -26.04
N TRP A 691 13.78 12.92 -26.23
CA TRP A 691 12.73 11.95 -26.56
C TRP A 691 12.98 11.27 -27.92
N LEU A 692 13.32 12.04 -28.95
CA LEU A 692 13.66 11.48 -30.26
C LEU A 692 14.89 10.56 -30.20
N ASN A 693 15.89 10.91 -29.40
CA ASN A 693 17.06 10.07 -29.18
C ASN A 693 16.70 8.77 -28.45
N ALA A 694 15.75 8.79 -27.51
CA ALA A 694 15.23 7.57 -26.89
C ALA A 694 14.55 6.65 -27.92
N ALA A 695 13.71 7.20 -28.82
CA ALA A 695 13.08 6.42 -29.89
C ALA A 695 14.11 5.78 -30.82
N LYS A 696 15.09 6.57 -31.29
CA LYS A 696 16.17 6.10 -32.17
C LYS A 696 17.01 5.03 -31.49
N PHE A 697 17.34 5.20 -30.21
CA PHE A 697 18.07 4.19 -29.45
C PHE A 697 17.32 2.86 -29.45
N VAL A 698 15.99 2.86 -29.22
CA VAL A 698 15.17 1.65 -29.30
C VAL A 698 15.18 1.05 -30.72
N GLN A 699 15.00 1.87 -31.76
CA GLN A 699 15.04 1.44 -33.16
C GLN A 699 16.38 0.85 -33.60
N GLU A 700 17.49 1.36 -33.05
CA GLU A 700 18.84 0.86 -33.33
C GLU A 700 19.15 -0.45 -32.60
N LYS A 701 18.62 -0.62 -31.38
CA LYS A 701 18.91 -1.77 -30.52
C LYS A 701 18.01 -2.97 -30.78
N ILE A 702 16.75 -2.74 -31.14
CA ILE A 702 15.80 -3.81 -31.42
C ILE A 702 15.80 -4.09 -32.92
N SER A 703 16.32 -5.24 -33.33
CA SER A 703 16.25 -5.72 -34.71
C SER A 703 15.08 -6.69 -34.93
N ASP A 704 14.78 -6.98 -36.19
CA ASP A 704 13.86 -8.05 -36.57
C ASP A 704 14.19 -9.39 -35.90
N GLU A 705 15.48 -9.74 -35.84
CA GLU A 705 15.98 -10.98 -35.24
C GLU A 705 15.77 -11.00 -33.72
N ILE A 706 15.92 -9.86 -33.07
CA ILE A 706 15.66 -9.68 -31.64
C ILE A 706 14.17 -9.80 -31.35
N ILE A 707 13.31 -9.19 -32.18
CA ILE A 707 11.85 -9.35 -32.09
C ILE A 707 11.48 -10.83 -32.22
N ASP A 708 11.99 -11.50 -33.24
CA ASP A 708 11.73 -12.92 -33.45
C ASP A 708 12.19 -13.73 -32.22
N LYS A 709 13.41 -13.52 -31.72
CA LYS A 709 13.93 -14.18 -30.50
C LYS A 709 13.05 -13.92 -29.28
N ALA A 710 12.57 -12.70 -29.09
CA ALA A 710 11.73 -12.32 -27.96
C ALA A 710 10.40 -13.09 -27.97
N ILE A 711 9.72 -13.16 -29.12
CA ILE A 711 8.44 -13.87 -29.24
C ILE A 711 8.63 -15.39 -29.10
N HIS A 712 9.75 -15.94 -29.55
CA HIS A 712 10.10 -17.36 -29.33
C HIS A 712 10.42 -17.71 -27.87
N ASN A 713 10.52 -16.72 -26.97
CA ASN A 713 10.66 -16.98 -25.54
C ASN A 713 9.32 -17.37 -24.87
N MET A 714 8.20 -17.19 -25.57
CA MET A 714 6.91 -17.75 -25.18
C MET A 714 6.84 -19.25 -25.52
N PRO A 715 5.89 -20.02 -24.95
CA PRO A 715 5.70 -21.43 -25.32
C PRO A 715 5.53 -21.61 -26.84
N ALA A 716 6.15 -22.64 -27.41
CA ALA A 716 6.20 -22.87 -28.85
C ALA A 716 4.80 -23.06 -29.46
N GLU A 717 3.88 -23.68 -28.71
CA GLU A 717 2.48 -23.86 -29.09
C GLU A 717 1.77 -22.52 -29.25
N VAL A 718 2.10 -21.54 -28.42
CA VAL A 718 1.50 -20.20 -28.44
C VAL A 718 2.09 -19.34 -29.55
N TYR A 719 3.38 -19.53 -29.87
CA TYR A 719 4.02 -18.85 -31.01
C TYR A 719 3.25 -19.10 -32.32
N GLU A 720 2.80 -20.33 -32.54
CA GLU A 720 2.02 -20.71 -33.73
C GLU A 720 0.60 -20.11 -33.74
N ILE A 721 0.01 -19.84 -32.57
CA ILE A 721 -1.34 -19.30 -32.43
C ILE A 721 -1.36 -17.79 -32.63
N SER A 722 -0.51 -17.05 -31.89
CA SER A 722 -0.53 -15.58 -31.85
C SER A 722 0.83 -14.93 -32.12
N GLY A 723 1.94 -15.67 -31.99
CA GLY A 723 3.30 -15.12 -32.07
C GLY A 723 3.64 -14.46 -33.41
N LYS A 724 3.29 -15.09 -34.53
CA LYS A 724 3.59 -14.56 -35.89
C LYS A 724 2.93 -13.21 -36.17
N GLU A 725 1.70 -13.03 -35.67
CA GLU A 725 0.99 -11.75 -35.78
C GLU A 725 1.66 -10.68 -34.92
N ILE A 726 2.02 -11.02 -33.67
CA ILE A 726 2.72 -10.11 -32.75
C ILE A 726 4.07 -9.65 -33.34
N VAL A 727 4.86 -10.57 -33.91
CA VAL A 727 6.11 -10.24 -34.63
C VAL A 727 5.86 -9.19 -35.71
N SER A 728 4.85 -9.42 -36.55
CA SER A 728 4.55 -8.54 -37.69
C SER A 728 4.14 -7.14 -37.23
N LYS A 729 3.32 -7.06 -36.17
CA LYS A 729 2.91 -5.80 -35.55
C LYS A 729 4.07 -5.05 -34.89
N LEU A 730 4.92 -5.74 -34.14
CA LEU A 730 6.11 -5.15 -33.53
C LEU A 730 7.04 -4.53 -34.56
N LYS A 731 7.32 -5.24 -35.67
CA LYS A 731 8.16 -4.74 -36.76
C LYS A 731 7.58 -3.48 -37.40
N ALA A 732 6.26 -3.45 -37.62
CA ALA A 732 5.57 -2.26 -38.15
C ALA A 732 5.67 -1.07 -37.18
N ARG A 733 5.35 -1.28 -35.90
CA ARG A 733 5.41 -0.23 -34.87
C ARG A 733 6.81 0.30 -34.63
N LEU A 734 7.82 -0.58 -34.65
CA LEU A 734 9.22 -0.20 -34.47
C LEU A 734 9.66 0.81 -35.55
N LYS A 735 9.24 0.60 -36.79
CA LYS A 735 9.57 1.50 -37.91
C LYS A 735 9.08 2.93 -37.70
N ASP A 736 7.90 3.08 -37.10
CA ASP A 736 7.23 4.38 -36.90
C ASP A 736 7.34 4.89 -35.44
N LEU A 737 8.21 4.30 -34.62
CA LEU A 737 8.29 4.60 -33.19
C LEU A 737 8.66 6.07 -32.90
N ASP A 738 9.54 6.66 -33.70
CA ASP A 738 9.95 8.06 -33.60
C ASP A 738 8.76 9.02 -33.78
N LYS A 739 7.85 8.73 -34.72
CA LYS A 739 6.61 9.48 -34.93
C LYS A 739 5.75 9.49 -33.65
N TYR A 740 5.51 8.32 -33.06
CA TYR A 740 4.68 8.21 -31.86
C TYR A 740 5.32 8.88 -30.65
N ILE A 741 6.65 8.87 -30.55
CA ILE A 741 7.35 9.53 -29.46
C ILE A 741 7.29 11.05 -29.56
N ILE A 742 7.37 11.60 -30.78
CA ILE A 742 7.17 13.03 -30.99
C ILE A 742 5.73 13.45 -30.64
N GLU A 743 4.74 12.69 -31.10
CA GLU A 743 3.34 12.93 -30.75
C GLU A 743 3.12 12.90 -29.24
N TYR A 744 3.79 11.98 -28.54
CA TYR A 744 3.73 11.90 -27.08
C TYR A 744 4.41 13.09 -26.39
N TYR A 745 5.57 13.55 -26.86
CA TYR A 745 6.23 14.76 -26.35
C TYR A 745 5.32 15.99 -26.45
N GLU A 746 4.59 16.12 -27.56
CA GLU A 746 3.66 17.21 -27.82
C GLU A 746 2.44 17.17 -26.87
N MET A 747 2.12 16.01 -26.27
CA MET A 747 1.12 15.93 -25.20
C MET A 747 1.65 16.37 -23.83
N LEU A 748 2.95 16.25 -23.58
CA LEU A 748 3.58 16.53 -22.29
C LEU A 748 4.08 17.97 -22.14
N SER A 749 4.53 18.58 -23.25
CA SER A 749 5.27 19.86 -23.24
C SER A 749 4.47 21.17 -23.21
N PRO A 750 3.15 21.22 -23.49
CA PRO A 750 2.39 22.46 -23.41
C PRO A 750 2.41 23.10 -22.01
N GLU A 751 2.39 22.29 -20.95
CA GLU A 751 2.40 22.75 -19.57
C GLU A 751 3.43 21.98 -18.74
N VAL A 752 4.51 22.65 -18.34
CA VAL A 752 5.64 21.99 -17.65
C VAL A 752 5.79 22.46 -16.21
N ASP A 753 5.73 21.49 -15.29
CA ASP A 753 5.97 21.69 -13.87
C ASP A 753 7.45 21.42 -13.55
N ILE A 754 8.13 22.42 -12.98
CA ILE A 754 9.50 22.33 -12.49
C ILE A 754 9.46 22.44 -10.97
N VAL A 755 9.69 21.32 -10.31
CA VAL A 755 9.52 21.18 -8.86
C VAL A 755 10.87 21.14 -8.15
N GLY A 756 11.05 22.03 -7.18
CA GLY A 756 12.18 22.02 -6.26
C GLY A 756 12.04 20.97 -5.16
N SER A 757 12.63 21.24 -4.00
CA SER A 757 12.60 20.36 -2.83
C SER A 757 12.31 21.15 -1.55
N ASN A 758 12.26 20.48 -0.41
CA ASN A 758 12.19 21.10 0.91
C ASN A 758 13.57 21.64 1.35
N LYS A 759 14.56 21.69 0.44
CA LYS A 759 15.88 22.30 0.66
C LYS A 759 15.89 23.74 0.18
N LYS A 760 16.93 24.17 -0.52
CA LYS A 760 17.06 25.57 -0.95
C LYS A 760 17.59 25.53 -2.35
N GLU A 761 16.78 26.02 -3.26
CA GLU A 761 17.03 26.01 -4.68
C GLU A 761 17.18 27.43 -5.21
N PHE A 762 18.07 27.57 -6.19
CA PHE A 762 18.25 28.78 -6.97
C PHE A 762 17.69 28.52 -8.37
N PHE A 763 16.52 29.08 -8.67
CA PHE A 763 15.91 29.08 -9.99
C PHE A 763 16.47 30.25 -10.81
N ASP A 764 17.17 29.93 -11.88
CA ASP A 764 17.85 30.84 -12.79
C ASP A 764 17.11 30.83 -14.13
N ILE A 765 16.25 31.83 -14.34
CA ILE A 765 15.32 31.89 -15.47
C ILE A 765 15.74 33.03 -16.39
N LYS A 766 16.21 32.68 -17.59
CA LYS A 766 16.62 33.64 -18.61
C LYS A 766 15.58 33.70 -19.71
N ILE A 767 14.98 34.86 -19.90
CA ILE A 767 14.18 35.19 -21.08
C ILE A 767 15.18 35.54 -22.19
N ALA A 768 15.50 34.57 -23.04
CA ALA A 768 16.52 34.74 -24.08
C ALA A 768 16.00 35.67 -25.20
N ASP A 769 14.75 35.45 -25.61
CA ASP A 769 13.94 36.28 -26.49
C ASP A 769 12.44 36.07 -26.18
N ASP A 770 11.56 36.66 -26.97
CA ASP A 770 10.10 36.61 -26.77
C ASP A 770 9.48 35.22 -26.93
N ARG A 771 10.23 34.26 -27.48
CA ARG A 771 9.76 32.89 -27.79
C ARG A 771 10.62 31.81 -27.15
N THR A 772 11.67 32.18 -26.41
CA THR A 772 12.66 31.25 -25.88
C THR A 772 13.01 31.57 -24.42
N ILE A 773 12.81 30.58 -23.54
CA ILE A 773 13.20 30.67 -22.12
C ILE A 773 14.22 29.58 -21.79
N ASN A 774 15.32 29.94 -21.13
CA ASN A 774 16.20 28.96 -20.50
C ASN A 774 15.90 28.91 -18.99
N VAL A 775 15.54 27.73 -18.49
CA VAL A 775 15.33 27.51 -17.05
C VAL A 775 16.42 26.58 -16.54
N ASN A 776 17.16 27.05 -15.55
CA ASN A 776 18.11 26.23 -14.80
C ASN A 776 17.75 26.27 -13.31
N MET A 777 18.02 25.18 -12.60
CA MET A 777 17.90 25.12 -11.14
C MET A 777 19.22 24.65 -10.54
N PHE A 778 19.67 25.30 -9.47
CA PHE A 778 20.91 24.97 -8.77
C PHE A 778 20.66 24.80 -7.28
N ASN A 779 21.58 24.14 -6.58
CA ASN A 779 21.62 24.21 -5.12
C ASN A 779 21.97 25.64 -4.66
N VAL A 780 21.63 25.98 -3.41
CA VAL A 780 22.07 27.23 -2.78
C VAL A 780 23.25 26.98 -1.84
N GLU A 781 24.31 27.77 -2.01
CA GLU A 781 25.52 27.76 -1.16
C GLU A 781 25.76 29.14 -0.56
N ASN A 782 25.84 29.23 0.78
CA ASN A 782 26.03 30.48 1.51
C ASN A 782 25.03 31.60 1.12
N GLY A 783 23.82 31.23 0.69
CA GLY A 783 22.79 32.18 0.25
C GLY A 783 22.92 32.67 -1.20
N ASN A 784 23.82 32.09 -2.00
CA ASN A 784 24.00 32.39 -3.42
C ASN A 784 23.81 31.13 -4.29
N LYS A 785 23.74 31.33 -5.61
CA LYS A 785 23.76 30.26 -6.62
C LYS A 785 24.98 29.35 -6.41
N GLY A 786 24.75 28.07 -6.11
CA GLY A 786 25.78 27.05 -5.96
C GLY A 786 26.26 26.50 -7.30
N GLN A 787 27.07 25.44 -7.25
CA GLN A 787 27.66 24.81 -8.44
C GLN A 787 26.91 23.56 -8.92
N LEU A 788 26.08 22.96 -8.08
CA LEU A 788 25.37 21.73 -8.42
C LEU A 788 24.14 22.05 -9.26
N LEU A 789 24.16 21.65 -10.54
CA LEU A 789 23.02 21.77 -11.44
C LEU A 789 21.97 20.70 -11.13
N LEU A 790 20.75 21.14 -10.84
CA LEU A 790 19.61 20.33 -10.45
C LEU A 790 18.54 20.22 -11.53
N TYR A 791 18.52 21.11 -12.51
CA TYR A 791 17.59 21.07 -13.64
C TYR A 791 18.12 21.98 -14.74
N SER A 792 17.91 21.62 -16.00
CA SER A 792 18.20 22.50 -17.14
C SER A 792 17.31 22.12 -18.33
N ARG A 793 16.53 23.08 -18.83
CA ARG A 793 15.78 22.93 -20.08
C ARG A 793 15.64 24.28 -20.77
N THR A 794 15.64 24.24 -22.10
CA THR A 794 15.22 25.38 -22.93
C THR A 794 13.82 25.10 -23.44
N PHE A 795 12.95 26.10 -23.30
CA PHE A 795 11.56 26.07 -23.72
C PHE A 795 11.37 26.99 -24.92
N TYR A 796 10.56 26.54 -25.86
CA TYR A 796 10.21 27.24 -27.08
C TYR A 796 8.70 27.44 -27.14
N GLU A 797 8.25 28.62 -27.56
CA GLU A 797 6.82 28.99 -27.58
C GLU A 797 5.98 28.12 -28.52
N ASP A 798 6.58 27.52 -29.55
CA ASP A 798 5.87 26.56 -30.42
C ASP A 798 5.68 25.17 -29.79
N GLU A 799 6.27 24.93 -28.61
CA GLU A 799 6.19 23.65 -27.87
C GLU A 799 5.56 23.78 -26.49
N THR A 800 5.66 24.95 -25.84
CA THR A 800 5.28 25.17 -24.44
C THR A 800 4.50 26.46 -24.27
N ASP A 801 3.29 26.33 -23.74
CA ASP A 801 2.41 27.47 -23.42
C ASP A 801 2.71 28.03 -22.02
N GLU A 802 3.03 27.16 -21.05
CA GLU A 802 3.18 27.54 -19.64
C GLU A 802 4.30 26.78 -18.91
N ILE A 803 5.08 27.52 -18.10
CA ILE A 803 6.07 27.01 -17.15
C ILE A 803 5.63 27.32 -15.71
N ARG A 804 5.49 26.28 -14.89
CA ARG A 804 5.11 26.37 -13.47
C ARG A 804 6.30 25.99 -12.59
N LEU A 805 6.72 26.90 -11.72
CA LEU A 805 7.88 26.73 -10.83
C LEU A 805 7.42 26.54 -9.39
N PHE A 806 7.86 25.47 -8.71
CA PHE A 806 7.45 25.16 -7.33
C PHE A 806 8.66 25.15 -6.37
N GLY A 807 8.66 26.04 -5.36
CA GLY A 807 9.72 26.14 -4.34
C GLY A 807 9.54 25.25 -3.10
N LEU A 808 8.31 24.91 -2.74
CA LEU A 808 7.94 24.06 -1.59
C LEU A 808 8.21 24.69 -0.20
N GLU A 809 9.15 24.17 0.59
CA GLU A 809 9.39 24.60 1.99
C GLU A 809 10.65 25.45 2.17
N GLY A 810 11.43 25.60 1.10
CA GLY A 810 12.79 26.09 1.16
C GLY A 810 12.96 27.55 1.55
N LYS A 811 14.15 28.06 1.30
CA LYS A 811 14.37 29.51 1.21
C LYS A 811 14.93 29.72 -0.18
N ASP A 812 14.03 29.69 -1.13
CA ASP A 812 14.34 29.59 -2.53
C ASP A 812 14.56 30.98 -3.13
N ILE A 813 15.35 31.02 -4.19
CA ILE A 813 15.67 32.25 -4.91
C ILE A 813 15.25 32.06 -6.35
N PHE A 814 14.30 32.86 -6.82
CA PHE A 814 13.88 32.92 -8.21
C PHE A 814 14.48 34.18 -8.84
N ASP A 815 15.53 34.02 -9.65
CA ASP A 815 16.17 35.12 -10.39
C ASP A 815 15.75 35.04 -11.86
N ILE A 816 14.87 35.96 -12.27
CA ILE A 816 14.36 36.06 -13.63
C ILE A 816 14.97 37.29 -14.30
N TYR A 817 15.54 37.14 -15.50
CA TYR A 817 16.21 38.23 -16.21
C TYR A 817 16.12 38.10 -17.73
N GLY A 818 16.22 39.24 -18.42
CA GLY A 818 16.14 39.34 -19.88
C GLY A 818 15.49 40.66 -20.30
N GLU A 819 15.83 41.21 -21.46
CA GLU A 819 15.29 42.53 -21.88
C GLU A 819 13.92 42.42 -22.59
N ASN A 820 13.49 41.20 -22.92
CA ASN A 820 12.29 40.94 -23.71
C ASN A 820 11.09 40.54 -22.82
N GLU A 821 9.89 40.78 -23.35
CA GLU A 821 8.66 40.12 -22.87
C GLU A 821 8.73 38.62 -23.15
N SER A 822 7.84 37.82 -22.56
CA SER A 822 7.73 36.38 -22.85
C SER A 822 6.34 36.08 -23.41
N SER A 823 6.28 35.27 -24.46
CA SER A 823 5.02 34.69 -24.97
C SER A 823 4.60 33.42 -24.22
N ILE A 824 5.54 32.80 -23.49
CA ILE A 824 5.30 31.64 -22.62
C ILE A 824 4.93 32.16 -21.22
N ASP A 825 3.84 31.66 -20.65
CA ASP A 825 3.38 32.04 -19.31
C ASP A 825 4.30 31.47 -18.22
N ILE A 826 4.66 32.29 -17.22
CA ILE A 826 5.50 31.86 -16.09
C ILE A 826 4.72 32.05 -14.79
N ARG A 827 4.51 30.95 -14.07
CA ARG A 827 3.89 30.94 -12.74
C ARG A 827 4.86 30.46 -11.67
N ILE A 828 4.90 31.16 -10.54
CA ILE A 828 5.72 30.79 -9.38
C ILE A 828 4.80 30.45 -8.20
N PHE A 829 4.97 29.24 -7.69
CA PHE A 829 4.39 28.73 -6.45
C PHE A 829 5.52 28.59 -5.42
N SER A 830 5.83 29.68 -4.72
CA SER A 830 6.97 29.76 -3.78
C SER A 830 6.85 28.75 -2.64
N GLY A 831 5.66 28.65 -2.04
CA GLY A 831 5.33 27.69 -1.00
C GLY A 831 5.30 28.32 0.40
N SER A 832 5.76 27.60 1.42
CA SER A 832 5.72 28.07 2.83
C SER A 832 7.04 28.70 3.30
N GLY A 833 8.04 28.68 2.43
CA GLY A 833 9.37 29.21 2.63
C GLY A 833 9.42 30.72 2.87
N LYS A 834 10.63 31.22 3.16
CA LYS A 834 10.91 32.66 3.10
C LYS A 834 11.71 32.91 1.83
N ASP A 835 10.99 32.95 0.73
CA ASP A 835 11.58 32.91 -0.61
C ASP A 835 11.87 34.32 -1.12
N SER A 836 12.73 34.43 -2.12
CA SER A 836 13.09 35.69 -2.76
C SER A 836 12.82 35.59 -4.25
N ILE A 837 11.95 36.47 -4.76
CA ILE A 837 11.62 36.54 -6.18
C ILE A 837 12.18 37.86 -6.73
N ILE A 838 13.09 37.76 -7.68
CA ILE A 838 13.80 38.87 -8.29
C ILE A 838 13.50 38.86 -9.78
N ASN A 839 12.53 39.68 -10.21
CA ASN A 839 12.24 39.85 -11.64
C ASN A 839 12.98 41.10 -12.19
N LYS A 840 14.01 40.87 -12.99
CA LYS A 840 14.76 41.85 -13.78
C LYS A 840 14.45 41.73 -15.28
N SER A 841 13.30 41.15 -15.63
CA SER A 841 12.84 41.01 -17.01
C SER A 841 11.64 41.89 -17.32
N ALA A 842 11.29 42.00 -18.60
CA ALA A 842 10.03 42.63 -19.01
C ALA A 842 8.84 41.65 -18.88
N ALA A 843 9.09 40.34 -18.87
CA ALA A 843 8.05 39.32 -18.85
C ALA A 843 7.05 39.44 -17.68
N HIS A 844 5.78 39.18 -17.99
CA HIS A 844 4.72 39.01 -16.99
C HIS A 844 4.89 37.70 -16.21
N ILE A 845 4.85 37.77 -14.88
CA ILE A 845 5.02 36.63 -14.00
C ILE A 845 3.91 36.64 -12.95
N GLU A 846 3.20 35.52 -12.79
CA GLU A 846 2.22 35.34 -11.74
C GLU A 846 2.85 34.64 -10.53
N VAL A 847 2.59 35.14 -9.32
CA VAL A 847 3.17 34.60 -8.08
C VAL A 847 2.05 34.23 -7.11
N TYR A 848 2.10 32.99 -6.61
CA TYR A 848 1.13 32.39 -5.70
C TYR A 848 1.74 32.16 -4.31
N ASP A 849 1.51 33.14 -3.43
CA ASP A 849 2.02 33.29 -2.06
C ASP A 849 1.33 32.40 -0.99
N LYS A 850 1.98 31.49 -0.22
CA LYS A 850 1.39 30.93 1.04
C LYS A 850 2.03 31.43 2.34
N GLY A 851 3.23 32.00 2.27
CA GLY A 851 3.95 32.64 3.36
C GLY A 851 3.32 33.96 3.80
N ASN A 852 3.46 34.29 5.08
CA ASN A 852 3.03 35.59 5.61
C ASN A 852 3.96 36.76 5.21
N LYS A 853 5.06 36.47 4.49
CA LYS A 853 6.07 37.42 4.01
C LYS A 853 6.84 36.81 2.83
N THR A 854 6.57 37.32 1.63
CA THR A 854 7.35 37.11 0.40
C THR A 854 7.74 38.44 -0.19
#